data_AF-A0A353C117-F1
#
_entry.id   AF-A0A353C117-F1
#
_cell.length_a   1.000
_cell.length_b   1.000
_cell.length_c   1.000
_cell.angle_alpha   90.00
_cell.angle_beta   90.00
_cell.angle_gamma   90.00
#
_symmetry.space_group_name_H-M   'P 1'
#
loop_
_entity.id
_entity.type
_entity.pdbx_description
1 polymer ?
#
loop_
_entity_poly.entity_id
_entity_poly.type
_entity_poly.pdbx_seq_one_letter_code
_entity_poly.pdbx_strand_id
1 'polypeptide(L)'
;MKKSNINYKRFMPMFLSFIILVTLIISVNAAETPTFNFTLQNEPVSSGDRTKAVIIDAGADVTASTINIADFTVSAHNTYIQNGRVNVYFDGNRPIRNAYVAQDNKLGAASKSTGRYIILELDWDVGTGANGENDGAKTCTPSYALALNYSIQLVGSFSYTSAQIVDSANFTQAGIVDPIIEKFQSGTYQGIPYRVYFNDAVSGPLPLVLYFHGGGQGNDNDCHVKFMNGATTWAYPTNQAKYPCHIVAPVDVTTKPKMDSMVSLITQWIAEGKVDPDRIYVTGYSMGGSSTWDFIRYYPNLAAAAVPICVGGLKSVAEAQSLSKLPIWDFVCKEDFSYSGYIASSKTYAPYLKNYKLSILEENYCQSQNYGNGYCWPGHAEWEPAYSGDYVETTGRGKVIDWLFAQKKQSSPTLTFDLIQKSFPYDERNIGVIVDAGKDVDPASISAAAFSVRAHNTYMSGTTERVGYDGTRQIAKVYVNNNPEITSTPSNSGRYIVIELQHACTTTTDSTVTDATYGGGTIAFKQQYTVTQNSDIKYTDLTTVSPGAVAYRQALIKSEIIDQFVYGTWGTTKYRLFSPADKSKKQPLLIMFHGGGQGGDNEVHLRFHNPGPVWAYPENQAKYPCYVLCPSASSWTTKSLQDTKAYADRMIATGKVDPNRVYVTGYSMGGGAVWNFVRAFPDFPAAIGPLTPASGLTSVAEANAVVYLPTWSFISQGDPYCWTTTMNNHNNYGLKYLKDYRLTILPESSLIVDGVKYVWNPHACWLPTYNGQYDENLNDPNNGTLQDWLFSKSKIISVPVVAVETMAGIRPTMPGTVTVVCRHSSTGAVTEARSVAWNNIDPQNYAQTGPGAFTVEGTVEGCVEKAVANVTVYRAPLLNSLSNYIIDAGKLLSLTLSATDPNGDNLFYSATNLPAGAKLDPVTGKFSWTPELSQAGTYTVQFMVSNTHQLTDSKTATIVVNHINHQPVLAAIPNYSVTAGESLTFNVSANDLDGDSLSYSAANLPDGASFNPAIATFSWISVVSGSYTVKFTVSDGLLTDSKTMTITAYPGSNRPPVMSAIPSYIVKAGKLVSFTVKATDPDNDPLIYAVSNLPAGANFNSATQKFSWTPAAAGTYTVQFTVRDGELSDSKTAIIIVQ
;
A
#
# COMPACT_ATOMS: atom_id res chain seq x y z
N MET A 1 36.36 58.46 -35.60
CA MET A 1 35.40 59.01 -36.59
C MET A 1 34.51 57.87 -37.08
N LYS A 2 33.19 58.01 -36.86
CA LYS A 2 31.99 57.33 -37.44
C LYS A 2 32.00 55.79 -37.55
N LYS A 3 30.95 55.03 -37.18
CA LYS A 3 29.68 55.24 -36.44
C LYS A 3 29.14 53.81 -36.22
N SER A 4 28.55 53.55 -35.06
CA SER A 4 27.79 52.33 -34.73
C SER A 4 26.38 52.35 -35.32
N ASN A 5 25.76 51.15 -35.45
CA ASN A 5 24.34 50.78 -35.22
C ASN A 5 23.88 49.73 -36.26
N ILE A 6 23.58 48.47 -35.91
CA ILE A 6 22.45 47.92 -35.12
C ILE A 6 21.11 47.82 -35.90
N ASN A 7 20.81 46.56 -36.31
CA ASN A 7 19.58 45.76 -36.15
C ASN A 7 18.27 45.85 -36.99
N TYR A 8 17.83 44.60 -37.32
CA TYR A 8 16.49 43.96 -37.16
C TYR A 8 15.41 43.95 -38.29
N LYS A 9 15.11 42.73 -38.77
CA LYS A 9 13.79 42.00 -38.93
C LYS A 9 13.71 41.19 -40.25
N ARG A 10 13.75 39.83 -40.26
CA ARG A 10 12.67 38.80 -40.07
C ARG A 10 11.55 38.91 -41.15
N PHE A 11 11.15 37.90 -41.95
CA PHE A 11 11.02 36.43 -41.80
C PHE A 11 10.96 35.68 -43.18
N MET A 12 11.58 34.46 -43.24
CA MET A 12 11.29 33.16 -43.94
C MET A 12 10.51 33.03 -45.28
N PRO A 13 10.71 31.95 -46.10
CA PRO A 13 10.72 30.52 -45.69
C PRO A 13 11.71 29.53 -46.38
N MET A 14 11.73 28.29 -45.86
CA MET A 14 12.50 27.07 -46.22
C MET A 14 12.32 26.55 -47.66
N PHE A 15 13.34 25.86 -48.22
CA PHE A 15 13.32 24.47 -48.81
C PHE A 15 14.64 24.25 -49.62
N LEU A 16 15.60 23.47 -49.12
CA LEU A 16 15.79 22.02 -49.27
C LEU A 16 16.33 21.57 -50.66
N SER A 17 17.54 20.99 -50.62
CA SER A 17 18.09 19.99 -51.56
C SER A 17 18.53 20.43 -52.96
N PHE A 18 19.79 20.86 -53.15
CA PHE A 18 20.60 20.49 -54.34
C PHE A 18 22.07 21.00 -54.36
N ILE A 19 22.80 21.01 -53.23
CA ILE A 19 24.26 21.20 -53.27
C ILE A 19 24.92 20.07 -52.46
N ILE A 20 24.62 18.85 -52.90
CA ILE A 20 25.29 17.60 -52.52
C ILE A 20 25.71 16.97 -53.86
N LEU A 21 26.84 17.42 -54.42
CA LEU A 21 27.71 16.69 -55.33
C LEU A 21 28.85 17.64 -55.69
N VAL A 22 30.10 17.16 -55.66
CA VAL A 22 31.34 17.91 -55.93
C VAL A 22 31.98 18.60 -54.70
N THR A 23 31.91 17.96 -53.53
CA THR A 23 32.92 18.08 -52.44
C THR A 23 33.23 16.69 -51.86
N LEU A 24 33.60 15.76 -52.74
CA LEU A 24 34.19 14.49 -52.35
C LEU A 24 35.47 14.28 -53.16
N ILE A 25 36.56 13.97 -52.45
CA ILE A 25 37.92 13.63 -52.92
C ILE A 25 38.90 14.84 -52.99
N ILE A 26 39.33 15.30 -51.80
CA ILE A 26 40.74 15.48 -51.34
C ILE A 26 40.68 16.32 -50.04
N SER A 27 40.54 15.64 -48.90
CA SER A 27 40.85 16.14 -47.57
C SER A 27 41.04 14.92 -46.66
N VAL A 28 42.22 14.30 -46.75
CA VAL A 28 42.61 13.20 -45.85
C VAL A 28 43.12 13.85 -44.55
N ASN A 29 42.45 13.46 -43.46
CA ASN A 29 42.70 13.80 -42.08
C ASN A 29 44.19 13.81 -41.70
N ALA A 30 44.69 14.94 -41.17
CA ALA A 30 45.76 14.88 -40.18
C ALA A 30 45.12 14.33 -38.91
N ALA A 31 45.41 13.07 -38.55
CA ALA A 31 44.97 12.52 -37.28
C ALA A 31 45.62 13.33 -36.14
N GLU A 32 44.80 13.86 -35.22
CA GLU A 32 45.31 14.49 -34.00
C GLU A 32 46.12 13.47 -33.21
N THR A 33 47.34 13.84 -32.78
CA THR A 33 48.17 12.99 -31.92
C THR A 33 47.41 12.68 -30.63
N PRO A 34 47.18 11.39 -30.30
CA PRO A 34 46.39 11.01 -29.13
C PRO A 34 47.06 11.52 -27.85
N THR A 35 46.24 11.99 -26.90
CA THR A 35 46.70 12.45 -25.59
C THR A 35 46.29 11.46 -24.51
N PHE A 36 47.24 10.95 -23.75
CA PHE A 36 47.02 10.04 -22.62
C PHE A 36 47.31 10.72 -21.29
N ASN A 37 46.53 10.34 -20.29
CA ASN A 37 46.78 10.76 -18.92
C ASN A 37 47.66 9.73 -18.23
N PHE A 38 48.59 10.18 -17.39
CA PHE A 38 49.34 9.30 -16.51
C PHE A 38 49.35 9.77 -15.07
N THR A 39 49.50 8.82 -14.15
CA THR A 39 49.56 9.06 -12.72
C THR A 39 50.91 8.58 -12.19
N LEU A 40 51.53 9.37 -11.32
CA LEU A 40 52.69 8.95 -10.55
C LEU A 40 52.23 8.12 -9.35
N GLN A 41 52.83 6.95 -9.14
CA GLN A 41 52.61 6.20 -7.91
C GLN A 41 53.86 6.23 -7.04
N ASN A 42 53.69 6.80 -5.85
CA ASN A 42 54.68 6.88 -4.79
C ASN A 42 54.51 5.72 -3.80
N GLU A 43 55.59 5.38 -3.13
CA GLU A 43 55.60 4.39 -2.06
C GLU A 43 56.63 4.81 -0.99
N PRO A 44 56.24 4.91 0.28
CA PRO A 44 57.20 5.07 1.36
C PRO A 44 58.12 3.86 1.37
N VAL A 45 59.41 4.06 1.57
CA VAL A 45 60.36 2.99 1.95
C VAL A 45 61.19 3.49 3.14
N SER A 46 62.06 2.64 3.72
CA SER A 46 62.81 3.03 4.93
C SER A 46 63.56 4.34 4.74
N SER A 47 64.23 4.45 3.59
CA SER A 47 64.95 5.64 3.15
C SER A 47 64.06 6.76 2.61
N GLY A 48 62.78 6.81 2.92
CA GLY A 48 61.84 7.87 2.53
C GLY A 48 60.93 7.54 1.36
N ASP A 49 59.94 8.40 1.14
CA ASP A 49 58.94 8.28 0.09
C ASP A 49 59.54 8.55 -1.29
N ARG A 50 59.19 7.67 -2.24
CA ARG A 50 59.81 7.59 -3.56
C ARG A 50 58.78 7.36 -4.65
N THR A 51 58.93 8.02 -5.80
CA THR A 51 58.12 7.74 -7.00
C THR A 51 58.61 6.47 -7.69
N LYS A 52 57.81 5.41 -7.63
CA LYS A 52 58.16 4.04 -8.05
C LYS A 52 57.56 3.61 -9.38
N ALA A 53 56.51 4.29 -9.84
CA ALA A 53 55.89 3.97 -11.12
C ALA A 53 55.23 5.19 -11.76
N VAL A 54 55.08 5.07 -13.08
CA VAL A 54 54.22 5.90 -13.91
C VAL A 54 53.16 4.97 -14.52
N ILE A 55 51.89 5.32 -14.37
CA ILE A 55 50.78 4.51 -14.87
C ILE A 55 50.00 5.31 -15.91
N ILE A 56 50.01 4.84 -17.15
CA ILE A 56 49.38 5.48 -18.30
C ILE A 56 48.02 4.84 -18.51
N ASP A 57 46.95 5.63 -18.57
CA ASP A 57 45.64 5.18 -19.04
C ASP A 57 45.62 5.26 -20.58
N ALA A 58 45.72 4.10 -21.24
CA ALA A 58 45.69 4.02 -22.70
C ALA A 58 44.26 4.17 -23.27
N GLY A 59 43.23 4.28 -22.43
CA GLY A 59 41.83 4.46 -22.85
C GLY A 59 41.16 3.21 -23.43
N ALA A 60 41.94 2.24 -23.90
CA ALA A 60 41.50 0.93 -24.40
C ALA A 60 42.59 -0.14 -24.14
N ASP A 61 42.23 -1.41 -24.33
CA ASP A 61 43.14 -2.53 -24.05
C ASP A 61 44.31 -2.60 -25.02
N VAL A 62 45.52 -2.57 -24.46
CA VAL A 62 46.80 -2.69 -25.16
C VAL A 62 47.28 -4.14 -25.14
N THR A 63 47.87 -4.59 -26.24
CA THR A 63 48.46 -5.92 -26.38
C THR A 63 49.82 -5.97 -25.70
N ALA A 64 49.98 -6.79 -24.66
CA ALA A 64 51.18 -6.82 -23.82
C ALA A 64 52.48 -7.09 -24.58
N SER A 65 52.44 -7.96 -25.60
CA SER A 65 53.61 -8.32 -26.40
C SER A 65 54.15 -7.17 -27.27
N THR A 66 53.45 -6.04 -27.32
CA THR A 66 53.86 -4.84 -28.06
C THR A 66 54.46 -3.75 -27.15
N ILE A 67 54.58 -4.00 -25.85
CA ILE A 67 55.13 -3.05 -24.88
C ILE A 67 56.55 -3.47 -24.50
N ASN A 68 57.51 -2.57 -24.69
CA ASN A 68 58.87 -2.70 -24.22
C ASN A 68 59.29 -1.45 -23.44
N ILE A 69 60.25 -1.62 -22.54
CA ILE A 69 60.84 -0.50 -21.79
C ILE A 69 61.42 0.56 -22.73
N ALA A 70 62.07 0.14 -23.81
CA ALA A 70 62.71 1.02 -24.78
C ALA A 70 61.72 1.88 -25.58
N ASP A 71 60.42 1.59 -25.53
CA ASP A 71 59.40 2.38 -26.23
C ASP A 71 59.11 3.71 -25.51
N PHE A 72 59.52 3.86 -24.25
CA PHE A 72 59.22 5.02 -23.42
C PHE A 72 60.49 5.65 -22.84
N THR A 73 60.50 6.97 -22.74
CA THR A 73 61.42 7.69 -21.86
C THR A 73 60.62 8.43 -20.80
N VAL A 74 61.08 8.38 -19.55
CA VAL A 74 60.50 9.14 -18.43
C VAL A 74 61.57 10.09 -17.90
N SER A 75 61.22 11.34 -17.68
CA SER A 75 62.07 12.34 -17.04
C SER A 75 61.31 13.09 -15.95
N ALA A 76 62.05 13.67 -15.00
CA ALA A 76 61.51 14.42 -13.88
C ALA A 76 62.20 15.79 -13.76
N HIS A 77 61.41 16.82 -13.48
CA HIS A 77 61.80 18.18 -13.14
C HIS A 77 61.17 18.53 -11.77
N ASN A 78 61.73 17.95 -10.71
CA ASN A 78 61.19 18.09 -9.36
C ASN A 78 61.66 19.39 -8.75
N THR A 79 60.76 20.15 -8.13
CA THR A 79 61.06 21.47 -7.54
C THR A 79 60.57 21.58 -6.10
N TYR A 80 61.05 22.55 -5.34
CA TYR A 80 60.52 22.89 -4.01
C TYR A 80 60.55 24.39 -3.78
N ILE A 81 59.70 24.87 -2.87
CA ILE A 81 59.64 26.28 -2.51
C ILE A 81 60.38 26.49 -1.19
N GLN A 82 61.36 27.39 -1.21
CA GLN A 82 62.05 27.85 -0.01
C GLN A 82 62.11 29.38 -0.01
N ASN A 83 61.64 30.00 1.08
CA ASN A 83 61.58 31.46 1.22
C ASN A 83 60.93 32.18 0.03
N GLY A 84 59.87 31.57 -0.54
CA GLY A 84 59.13 32.11 -1.69
C GLY A 84 59.82 31.95 -3.05
N ARG A 85 60.96 31.24 -3.13
CA ARG A 85 61.66 30.91 -4.39
C ARG A 85 61.44 29.44 -4.76
N VAL A 86 61.18 29.17 -6.04
CA VAL A 86 61.14 27.81 -6.60
C VAL A 86 62.58 27.40 -6.91
N ASN A 87 63.05 26.33 -6.28
CA ASN A 87 64.36 25.73 -6.50
C ASN A 87 64.19 24.37 -7.18
N VAL A 88 65.08 24.04 -8.11
CA VAL A 88 65.11 22.72 -8.74
C VAL A 88 65.81 21.76 -7.80
N TYR A 89 65.14 20.64 -7.47
CA TYR A 89 65.72 19.57 -6.65
C TYR A 89 66.40 18.53 -7.54
N PHE A 90 65.74 18.16 -8.64
CA PHE A 90 66.25 17.20 -9.60
C PHE A 90 65.72 17.54 -10.99
N ASP A 91 66.62 17.49 -11.98
CA ASP A 91 66.30 17.58 -13.40
C ASP A 91 67.08 16.49 -14.13
N GLY A 92 66.36 15.52 -14.70
CA GLY A 92 66.98 14.38 -15.37
C GLY A 92 66.03 13.21 -15.67
N ASN A 93 66.61 12.15 -16.26
CA ASN A 93 65.88 10.95 -16.64
C ASN A 93 65.55 10.06 -15.42
N ARG A 94 64.43 9.36 -15.49
CA ARG A 94 64.02 8.30 -14.57
C ARG A 94 64.10 6.96 -15.31
N PRO A 95 65.12 6.13 -15.05
CA PRO A 95 65.25 4.81 -15.66
C PRO A 95 64.01 3.95 -15.38
N ILE A 96 63.51 3.28 -16.42
CA ILE A 96 62.43 2.32 -16.35
C ILE A 96 63.06 0.94 -16.23
N ARG A 97 62.68 0.19 -15.19
CA ARG A 97 63.19 -1.17 -14.92
C ARG A 97 62.25 -2.27 -15.39
N ASN A 98 60.97 -1.96 -15.54
CA ASN A 98 59.96 -2.89 -16.02
C ASN A 98 58.81 -2.15 -16.70
N ALA A 99 58.22 -2.76 -17.73
CA ALA A 99 57.04 -2.24 -18.42
C ALA A 99 56.07 -3.39 -18.70
N TYR A 100 54.80 -3.23 -18.35
CA TYR A 100 53.76 -4.23 -18.61
C TYR A 100 52.38 -3.58 -18.68
N VAL A 101 51.39 -4.35 -19.14
CA VAL A 101 49.99 -3.93 -19.13
C VAL A 101 49.22 -4.61 -17.99
N ALA A 102 48.27 -3.88 -17.44
CA ALA A 102 47.37 -4.36 -16.39
C ALA A 102 45.95 -3.82 -16.58
N GLN A 103 45.00 -4.46 -15.90
CA GLN A 103 43.62 -3.98 -15.84
C GLN A 103 43.39 -3.01 -14.67
N ASP A 104 44.21 -3.11 -13.63
CA ASP A 104 44.13 -2.25 -12.46
C ASP A 104 45.16 -1.12 -12.57
N ASN A 105 44.75 0.11 -12.27
CA ASN A 105 45.61 1.29 -12.24
C ASN A 105 46.43 1.35 -10.93
N LYS A 106 47.36 0.42 -10.73
CA LYS A 106 48.28 0.42 -9.57
C LYS A 106 49.58 -0.35 -9.82
N LEU A 107 50.67 0.11 -9.21
CA LEU A 107 51.92 -0.63 -9.10
C LEU A 107 51.70 -1.98 -8.41
N GLY A 108 52.30 -3.05 -8.96
CA GLY A 108 52.14 -4.42 -8.47
C GLY A 108 50.85 -5.11 -8.92
N ALA A 109 50.06 -4.48 -9.80
CA ALA A 109 48.95 -5.15 -10.47
C ALA A 109 49.44 -6.37 -11.27
N ALA A 110 48.62 -7.41 -11.34
CA ALA A 110 48.97 -8.63 -12.07
C ALA A 110 49.13 -8.31 -13.57
N SER A 111 50.32 -8.58 -14.12
CA SER A 111 50.59 -8.47 -15.55
C SER A 111 49.63 -9.38 -16.33
N LYS A 112 49.11 -8.87 -17.46
CA LYS A 112 48.14 -9.55 -18.32
C LYS A 112 48.64 -9.62 -19.75
N SER A 113 48.06 -10.51 -20.56
CA SER A 113 48.30 -10.57 -22.01
C SER A 113 47.71 -9.35 -22.75
N THR A 114 46.68 -8.72 -22.17
CA THR A 114 46.06 -7.48 -22.62
C THR A 114 45.62 -6.65 -21.42
N GLY A 115 45.66 -5.32 -21.51
CA GLY A 115 45.18 -4.46 -20.43
C GLY A 115 45.13 -2.99 -20.81
N ARG A 116 44.23 -2.25 -20.15
CA ARG A 116 44.01 -0.82 -20.39
C ARG A 116 45.14 0.08 -19.88
N TYR A 117 45.81 -0.30 -18.81
CA TYR A 117 46.84 0.52 -18.18
C TYR A 117 48.23 0.01 -18.56
N ILE A 118 49.11 0.91 -18.99
CA ILE A 118 50.54 0.62 -19.17
C ILE A 118 51.25 1.09 -17.90
N ILE A 119 51.90 0.16 -17.19
CA ILE A 119 52.64 0.43 -15.96
C ILE A 119 54.12 0.42 -16.29
N LEU A 120 54.78 1.57 -16.09
CA LEU A 120 56.22 1.75 -16.19
C LEU A 120 56.79 1.80 -14.77
N GLU A 121 57.42 0.72 -14.33
CA GLU A 121 58.10 0.69 -13.04
C GLU A 121 59.44 1.39 -13.16
N LEU A 122 59.68 2.36 -12.30
CA LEU A 122 60.90 3.16 -12.28
C LEU A 122 61.91 2.57 -11.32
N ASP A 123 63.18 2.82 -11.61
CA ASP A 123 64.26 2.53 -10.66
C ASP A 123 64.09 3.34 -9.38
N TRP A 124 64.41 2.65 -8.27
CA TRP A 124 64.15 3.17 -6.94
C TRP A 124 65.15 4.24 -6.53
N ASP A 125 66.39 4.18 -7.03
CA ASP A 125 67.48 5.15 -6.84
C ASP A 125 68.05 5.51 -8.21
N VAL A 126 68.20 6.80 -8.47
CA VAL A 126 68.66 7.32 -9.76
C VAL A 126 69.94 8.16 -9.67
N GLY A 127 70.61 8.17 -8.50
CA GLY A 127 71.83 8.95 -8.29
C GLY A 127 71.62 10.47 -8.47
N THR A 128 72.70 11.20 -8.75
CA THR A 128 72.68 12.66 -8.93
C THR A 128 72.25 13.05 -10.36
N GLY A 129 71.34 14.02 -10.49
CA GLY A 129 70.86 14.53 -11.77
C GLY A 129 71.87 15.39 -12.55
N ALA A 130 71.46 15.91 -13.71
CA ALA A 130 72.35 16.61 -14.65
C ALA A 130 72.98 17.91 -14.11
N ASN A 131 72.42 18.48 -13.04
CA ASN A 131 72.92 19.69 -12.38
C ASN A 131 73.79 19.41 -11.13
N GLY A 132 74.14 18.15 -10.85
CA GLY A 132 74.97 17.77 -9.70
C GLY A 132 74.22 17.65 -8.36
N GLU A 133 72.89 17.56 -8.39
CA GLU A 133 72.03 17.55 -7.20
C GLU A 133 71.16 16.27 -7.07
N ASN A 134 70.61 16.12 -5.86
CA ASN A 134 70.03 14.96 -5.17
C ASN A 134 69.12 13.98 -5.95
N ASP A 135 68.96 12.78 -5.40
CA ASP A 135 68.18 11.64 -5.92
C ASP A 135 66.74 11.96 -6.38
N GLY A 136 66.51 11.88 -7.69
CA GLY A 136 65.25 12.23 -8.36
C GLY A 136 64.06 11.32 -8.08
N ALA A 137 64.25 10.20 -7.38
CA ALA A 137 63.14 9.37 -6.94
C ALA A 137 62.46 9.93 -5.68
N LYS A 138 63.14 10.77 -4.88
CA LYS A 138 62.61 11.33 -3.63
C LYS A 138 61.38 12.21 -3.87
N THR A 139 60.49 12.22 -2.88
CA THR A 139 59.27 13.06 -2.91
C THR A 139 59.31 14.22 -1.91
N CYS A 140 60.31 14.24 -1.03
CA CYS A 140 60.54 15.32 -0.08
C CYS A 140 62.04 15.51 0.20
N THR A 141 62.40 16.74 0.57
CA THR A 141 63.64 17.05 1.29
C THR A 141 63.41 16.88 2.79
N PRO A 142 64.44 17.01 3.66
CA PRO A 142 64.20 17.07 5.09
C PRO A 142 63.14 18.11 5.47
N SER A 143 63.11 19.26 4.80
CA SER A 143 62.31 20.43 5.20
C SER A 143 61.04 20.69 4.37
N TYR A 144 60.97 20.15 3.15
CA TYR A 144 59.91 20.52 2.20
C TYR A 144 59.51 19.34 1.32
N ALA A 145 58.22 19.11 1.15
CA ALA A 145 57.69 18.28 0.09
C ALA A 145 58.08 18.83 -1.30
N LEU A 146 58.41 17.93 -2.24
CA LEU A 146 58.75 18.28 -3.60
C LEU A 146 57.50 18.34 -4.48
N ALA A 147 57.42 19.34 -5.35
CA ALA A 147 56.52 19.35 -6.49
C ALA A 147 57.10 18.43 -7.58
N LEU A 148 56.42 17.30 -7.82
CA LEU A 148 56.86 16.28 -8.76
C LEU A 148 56.31 16.58 -10.16
N ASN A 149 57.19 16.91 -11.10
CA ASN A 149 56.79 17.21 -12.49
C ASN A 149 57.50 16.21 -13.41
N TYR A 150 56.75 15.25 -13.94
CA TYR A 150 57.28 14.20 -14.78
C TYR A 150 56.81 14.42 -16.21
N SER A 151 57.60 13.93 -17.16
CA SER A 151 57.21 13.88 -18.56
C SER A 151 57.53 12.51 -19.14
N ILE A 152 56.70 12.08 -20.09
CA ILE A 152 56.88 10.82 -20.82
C ILE A 152 57.01 11.17 -22.29
N GLN A 153 57.95 10.53 -22.99
CA GLN A 153 57.95 10.51 -24.45
C GLN A 153 57.79 9.07 -24.93
N LEU A 154 56.93 8.89 -25.93
CA LEU A 154 56.85 7.64 -26.68
C LEU A 154 57.89 7.73 -27.81
N VAL A 155 58.92 6.90 -27.74
CA VAL A 155 60.00 6.81 -28.74
C VAL A 155 59.87 5.58 -29.64
N GLY A 156 59.10 4.58 -29.21
CA GLY A 156 58.72 3.40 -29.99
C GLY A 156 57.24 3.40 -30.35
N SER A 157 56.59 2.24 -30.29
CA SER A 157 55.16 2.12 -30.59
C SER A 157 54.52 0.98 -29.80
N PHE A 158 53.23 1.08 -29.52
CA PHE A 158 52.44 -0.03 -28.96
C PHE A 158 51.14 -0.23 -29.76
N SER A 159 50.48 -1.37 -29.59
CA SER A 159 49.24 -1.69 -30.31
C SER A 159 48.08 -2.04 -29.38
N TYR A 160 46.90 -1.52 -29.70
CA TYR A 160 45.66 -1.99 -29.08
C TYR A 160 45.30 -3.41 -29.54
N THR A 161 44.40 -4.06 -28.81
CA THR A 161 43.81 -5.36 -29.21
C THR A 161 43.03 -5.29 -30.52
N SER A 162 42.59 -4.09 -30.93
CA SER A 162 42.02 -3.81 -32.25
C SER A 162 43.05 -3.80 -33.39
N ALA A 163 44.32 -4.07 -33.09
CA ALA A 163 45.48 -3.93 -33.98
C ALA A 163 45.77 -2.49 -34.45
N GLN A 164 45.11 -1.48 -33.88
CA GLN A 164 45.49 -0.08 -34.08
C GLN A 164 46.83 0.21 -33.39
N ILE A 165 47.79 0.76 -34.14
CA ILE A 165 49.13 1.13 -33.66
C ILE A 165 49.12 2.58 -33.17
N VAL A 166 49.81 2.83 -32.05
CA VAL A 166 50.15 4.16 -31.53
C VAL A 166 51.66 4.31 -31.60
N ASP A 167 52.13 5.15 -32.51
CA ASP A 167 53.55 5.45 -32.77
C ASP A 167 53.94 6.90 -32.42
N SER A 168 52.96 7.72 -32.02
CA SER A 168 53.14 9.07 -31.49
C SER A 168 52.02 9.39 -30.49
N ALA A 169 52.38 10.04 -29.37
CA ALA A 169 51.42 10.37 -28.31
C ALA A 169 51.88 11.57 -27.46
N ASN A 170 50.91 12.34 -26.95
CA ASN A 170 51.13 13.33 -25.90
C ASN A 170 50.78 12.73 -24.55
N PHE A 171 51.53 13.06 -23.50
CA PHE A 171 51.28 12.57 -22.15
C PHE A 171 51.07 13.72 -21.17
N THR A 172 49.97 13.67 -20.41
CA THR A 172 49.64 14.66 -19.39
C THR A 172 49.70 14.02 -18.01
N GLN A 173 50.48 14.59 -17.09
CA GLN A 173 50.48 14.16 -15.69
C GLN A 173 49.15 14.56 -15.05
N ALA A 174 48.29 13.58 -14.76
CA ALA A 174 46.97 13.79 -14.19
C ALA A 174 46.99 13.87 -12.65
N GLY A 175 47.99 13.29 -12.00
CA GLY A 175 48.09 13.31 -10.54
C GLY A 175 49.22 12.46 -9.97
N ILE A 176 49.30 12.46 -8.64
CA ILE A 176 50.24 11.68 -7.83
C ILE A 176 49.40 10.90 -6.83
N VAL A 177 49.69 9.61 -6.66
CA VAL A 177 49.02 8.75 -5.70
C VAL A 177 50.04 8.13 -4.75
N ASP A 178 49.79 8.20 -3.45
CA ASP A 178 50.55 7.47 -2.43
C ASP A 178 49.57 6.64 -1.57
N PRO A 179 49.42 5.34 -1.85
CA PRO A 179 48.42 4.51 -1.17
C PRO A 179 48.60 4.36 0.34
N ILE A 180 49.77 4.70 0.88
CA ILE A 180 50.06 4.63 2.32
C ILE A 180 49.90 6.00 2.96
N ILE A 181 50.53 7.04 2.41
CA ILE A 181 50.51 8.39 2.99
C ILE A 181 49.14 9.05 2.84
N GLU A 182 48.37 8.75 1.79
CA GLU A 182 47.01 9.25 1.64
C GLU A 182 46.06 8.77 2.75
N LYS A 183 46.41 7.67 3.43
CA LYS A 183 45.64 7.22 4.59
C LYS A 183 45.87 8.10 5.82
N PHE A 184 46.95 8.88 5.86
CA PHE A 184 47.22 9.80 6.93
C PHE A 184 46.48 11.11 6.73
N GLN A 185 45.48 11.35 7.58
CA GLN A 185 44.73 12.60 7.66
C GLN A 185 45.55 13.68 8.34
N SER A 186 45.45 14.91 7.85
CA SER A 186 46.05 16.08 8.48
C SER A 186 45.16 16.63 9.59
N GLY A 187 45.74 16.92 10.75
CA GLY A 187 45.06 17.58 11.85
C GLY A 187 45.94 18.66 12.49
N THR A 188 45.31 19.54 13.25
CA THR A 188 45.99 20.50 14.11
C THR A 188 45.32 20.48 15.48
N TYR A 189 46.09 20.35 16.55
CA TYR A 189 45.56 20.41 17.92
C TYR A 189 46.39 21.37 18.76
N GLN A 190 45.74 22.38 19.33
CA GLN A 190 46.39 23.44 20.11
C GLN A 190 47.63 24.05 19.41
N GLY A 191 47.52 24.24 18.08
CA GLY A 191 48.59 24.80 17.26
C GLY A 191 49.70 23.81 16.86
N ILE A 192 49.58 22.53 17.20
CA ILE A 192 50.51 21.46 16.79
C ILE A 192 49.92 20.76 15.56
N PRO A 193 50.55 20.89 14.37
CA PRO A 193 50.20 20.06 13.22
C PRO A 193 50.56 18.60 13.48
N TYR A 194 49.74 17.69 12.98
CA TYR A 194 50.03 16.27 12.99
C TYR A 194 49.42 15.56 11.79
N ARG A 195 49.94 14.36 11.51
CA ARG A 195 49.34 13.38 10.62
C ARG A 195 48.87 12.18 11.41
N VAL A 196 47.65 11.72 11.13
CA VAL A 196 47.04 10.58 11.84
C VAL A 196 46.48 9.56 10.86
N TYR A 197 46.79 8.30 11.08
CA TYR A 197 46.14 7.17 10.43
C TYR A 197 45.20 6.49 11.43
N PHE A 198 43.91 6.57 11.17
CA PHE A 198 42.91 5.76 11.86
C PHE A 198 42.59 4.51 11.04
N ASN A 199 42.63 3.35 11.68
CA ASN A 199 42.18 2.09 11.10
C ASN A 199 40.74 1.84 11.53
N ASP A 200 39.81 2.50 10.83
CA ASP A 200 38.38 2.40 11.11
C ASP A 200 37.74 1.10 10.59
N ALA A 201 38.52 0.23 9.93
CA ALA A 201 38.04 -1.05 9.41
C ALA A 201 37.84 -2.12 10.51
N VAL A 202 38.38 -1.89 11.71
CA VAL A 202 38.24 -2.78 12.87
C VAL A 202 37.43 -2.07 13.94
N SER A 203 36.40 -2.73 14.48
CA SER A 203 35.54 -2.16 15.51
C SER A 203 36.19 -2.22 16.90
N GLY A 204 35.95 -1.16 17.69
CA GLY A 204 36.44 -1.04 19.06
C GLY A 204 37.80 -0.35 19.17
N PRO A 205 38.28 -0.13 20.42
CA PRO A 205 39.52 0.59 20.66
C PRO A 205 40.75 -0.18 20.18
N LEU A 206 41.60 0.47 19.38
CA LEU A 206 42.84 -0.10 18.83
C LEU A 206 44.09 0.45 19.54
N PRO A 207 45.22 -0.29 19.52
CA PRO A 207 46.51 0.26 19.89
C PRO A 207 46.84 1.55 19.15
N LEU A 208 47.59 2.44 19.78
CA LEU A 208 48.08 3.69 19.17
C LEU A 208 49.60 3.70 19.14
N VAL A 209 50.19 3.98 17.98
CA VAL A 209 51.62 4.31 17.84
C VAL A 209 51.77 5.83 17.76
N LEU A 210 52.36 6.43 18.80
CA LEU A 210 52.80 7.82 18.82
C LEU A 210 54.24 7.89 18.32
N TYR A 211 54.43 8.48 17.14
CA TYR A 211 55.71 8.58 16.47
C TYR A 211 56.24 10.02 16.46
N PHE A 212 57.44 10.25 17.01
CA PHE A 212 58.13 11.53 16.93
C PHE A 212 59.22 11.51 15.85
N HIS A 213 59.17 12.48 14.93
CA HIS A 213 60.14 12.60 13.83
C HIS A 213 61.49 13.18 14.29
N GLY A 214 62.52 13.04 13.45
CA GLY A 214 63.86 13.58 13.69
C GLY A 214 64.01 15.09 13.47
N GLY A 215 65.24 15.58 13.57
CA GLY A 215 65.54 16.97 13.30
C GLY A 215 65.42 17.31 11.80
N GLY A 216 64.82 18.45 11.48
CA GLY A 216 64.73 18.99 10.12
C GLY A 216 63.40 18.74 9.40
N GLN A 217 62.53 17.85 9.90
CA GLN A 217 61.24 17.51 9.29
C GLN A 217 60.04 18.35 9.77
N GLY A 218 60.30 19.47 10.45
CA GLY A 218 59.28 20.27 11.13
C GLY A 218 58.62 21.40 10.32
N ASN A 219 59.14 21.70 9.13
CA ASN A 219 58.80 22.91 8.39
C ASN A 219 57.47 22.82 7.61
N ASP A 220 56.93 21.62 7.40
CA ASP A 220 55.61 21.39 6.82
C ASP A 220 54.88 20.21 7.52
N ASN A 221 53.61 19.99 7.19
CA ASN A 221 52.82 18.89 7.76
C ASN A 221 52.83 17.62 6.88
N ASP A 222 53.94 17.36 6.17
CA ASP A 222 54.03 16.27 5.19
C ASP A 222 55.39 15.53 5.24
N CYS A 223 56.50 16.25 5.35
CA CYS A 223 57.86 15.69 5.44
C CYS A 223 58.05 14.72 6.59
N HIS A 224 57.46 14.97 7.77
CA HIS A 224 57.64 14.09 8.93
C HIS A 224 57.04 12.68 8.75
N VAL A 225 56.15 12.47 7.77
CA VAL A 225 55.65 11.15 7.36
C VAL A 225 56.22 10.64 6.03
N LYS A 226 56.81 11.54 5.21
CA LYS A 226 57.43 11.23 3.91
C LYS A 226 58.92 10.97 3.96
N PHE A 227 59.65 11.64 4.85
CA PHE A 227 61.11 11.67 4.81
C PHE A 227 61.74 10.31 5.07
N MET A 228 61.14 9.51 5.95
CA MET A 228 61.51 8.14 6.31
C MET A 228 60.25 7.34 6.67
N ASN A 229 60.34 6.01 6.75
CA ASN A 229 59.16 5.17 7.06
C ASN A 229 58.78 5.06 8.54
N GLY A 230 59.34 5.89 9.43
CA GLY A 230 59.10 5.74 10.87
C GLY A 230 57.62 5.81 11.27
N ALA A 231 56.83 6.67 10.62
CA ALA A 231 55.37 6.71 10.79
C ALA A 231 54.64 5.69 9.90
N THR A 232 55.09 5.52 8.66
CA THR A 232 54.35 4.75 7.64
C THR A 232 54.58 3.24 7.72
N THR A 233 55.65 2.77 8.39
CA THR A 233 55.94 1.35 8.58
C THR A 233 54.76 0.61 9.24
N TRP A 234 54.09 1.26 10.19
CA TRP A 234 52.94 0.67 10.87
C TRP A 234 51.68 0.66 10.00
N ALA A 235 51.60 1.49 8.96
CA ALA A 235 50.44 1.66 8.08
C ALA A 235 50.42 0.72 6.87
N TYR A 236 51.51 -0.02 6.62
CA TYR A 236 51.53 -1.00 5.53
C TYR A 236 50.42 -2.04 5.72
N PRO A 237 49.74 -2.46 4.65
CA PRO A 237 48.67 -3.46 4.73
C PRO A 237 49.09 -4.76 5.44
N THR A 238 50.32 -5.22 5.22
CA THR A 238 50.86 -6.42 5.88
C THR A 238 50.98 -6.25 7.39
N ASN A 239 51.43 -5.08 7.85
CA ASN A 239 51.55 -4.77 9.27
C ASN A 239 50.19 -4.49 9.90
N GLN A 240 49.28 -3.77 9.24
CA GLN A 240 47.92 -3.56 9.72
C GLN A 240 47.09 -4.85 9.79
N ALA A 241 47.32 -5.80 8.88
CA ALA A 241 46.67 -7.11 8.93
C ALA A 241 47.12 -7.94 10.14
N LYS A 242 48.40 -7.83 10.55
CA LYS A 242 48.96 -8.53 11.71
C LYS A 242 48.70 -7.78 13.02
N TYR A 243 48.77 -6.46 12.97
CA TYR A 243 48.74 -5.53 14.10
C TYR A 243 47.85 -4.34 13.78
N PRO A 244 46.51 -4.50 13.81
CA PRO A 244 45.59 -3.38 13.60
C PRO A 244 45.87 -2.27 14.62
N CYS A 245 46.16 -1.06 14.16
CA CYS A 245 46.49 0.06 15.03
C CYS A 245 46.18 1.43 14.42
N HIS A 246 46.15 2.43 15.29
CA HIS A 246 46.20 3.84 14.93
C HIS A 246 47.63 4.34 14.99
N ILE A 247 47.94 5.38 14.21
CA ILE A 247 49.27 6.00 14.17
C ILE A 247 49.08 7.51 14.23
N VAL A 248 49.80 8.19 15.10
CA VAL A 248 49.86 9.65 15.12
C VAL A 248 51.31 10.11 15.06
N ALA A 249 51.58 11.04 14.15
CA ALA A 249 52.87 11.63 13.90
C ALA A 249 52.75 13.15 14.01
N PRO A 250 53.04 13.76 15.18
CA PRO A 250 52.96 15.20 15.33
C PRO A 250 54.26 15.91 14.97
N VAL A 251 54.15 17.19 14.63
CA VAL A 251 55.26 18.03 14.19
C VAL A 251 55.89 18.80 15.36
N ASP A 252 57.21 18.71 15.49
CA ASP A 252 58.05 19.47 16.43
C ASP A 252 57.60 19.43 17.90
N VAL A 253 57.17 18.25 18.37
CA VAL A 253 56.77 18.04 19.78
C VAL A 253 58.00 17.75 20.65
N THR A 254 58.78 18.80 20.91
CA THR A 254 60.07 18.71 21.64
C THR A 254 60.02 19.30 23.05
N THR A 255 58.89 19.88 23.47
CA THR A 255 58.73 20.54 24.77
C THR A 255 57.56 19.95 25.54
N LYS A 256 57.62 20.01 26.88
CA LYS A 256 56.55 19.49 27.74
C LYS A 256 55.17 20.09 27.43
N PRO A 257 54.98 21.42 27.22
CA PRO A 257 53.67 21.96 26.88
C PRO A 257 53.09 21.38 25.58
N LYS A 258 53.93 21.15 24.57
CA LYS A 258 53.48 20.49 23.35
C LYS A 258 53.11 19.02 23.59
N MET A 259 53.85 18.33 24.47
CA MET A 259 53.51 16.96 24.88
C MET A 259 52.21 16.92 25.70
N ASP A 260 51.94 17.92 26.56
CA ASP A 260 50.66 18.06 27.28
C ASP A 260 49.48 18.16 26.29
N SER A 261 49.64 18.91 25.20
CA SER A 261 48.66 18.96 24.11
C SER A 261 48.47 17.61 23.43
N MET A 262 49.54 16.84 23.22
CA MET A 262 49.43 15.48 22.65
C MET A 262 48.77 14.49 23.60
N VAL A 263 49.08 14.54 24.89
CA VAL A 263 48.39 13.73 25.89
C VAL A 263 46.91 14.07 25.96
N SER A 264 46.55 15.35 25.86
CA SER A 264 45.15 15.79 25.83
C SER A 264 44.41 15.24 24.61
N LEU A 265 45.04 15.30 23.42
CA LEU A 265 44.48 14.74 22.20
C LEU A 265 44.31 13.21 22.28
N ILE A 266 45.31 12.50 22.77
CA ILE A 266 45.26 11.04 22.94
C ILE A 266 44.19 10.65 23.97
N THR A 267 44.09 11.40 25.07
CA THR A 267 43.07 11.18 26.11
C THR A 267 41.67 11.38 25.54
N GLN A 268 41.49 12.38 24.67
CA GLN A 268 40.26 12.56 23.92
C GLN A 268 39.93 11.33 23.06
N TRP A 269 40.90 10.77 22.32
CA TRP A 269 40.65 9.57 21.52
C TRP A 269 40.39 8.30 22.34
N ILE A 270 40.96 8.18 23.54
CA ILE A 270 40.63 7.12 24.50
C ILE A 270 39.18 7.27 24.97
N ALA A 271 38.76 8.50 25.30
CA ALA A 271 37.39 8.79 25.72
C ALA A 271 36.37 8.54 24.58
N GLU A 272 36.76 8.83 23.34
CA GLU A 272 35.98 8.51 22.12
C GLU A 272 35.93 7.00 21.80
N GLY A 273 36.66 6.16 22.55
CA GLY A 273 36.71 4.72 22.31
C GLY A 273 37.50 4.29 21.08
N LYS A 274 38.30 5.19 20.49
CA LYS A 274 39.17 4.90 19.35
C LYS A 274 40.47 4.22 19.78
N VAL A 275 41.05 4.69 20.89
CA VAL A 275 42.35 4.21 21.37
C VAL A 275 42.19 3.30 22.58
N ASP A 276 42.87 2.16 22.55
CA ASP A 276 43.02 1.26 23.68
C ASP A 276 44.02 1.87 24.69
N PRO A 277 43.56 2.26 25.90
CA PRO A 277 44.40 2.90 26.90
C PRO A 277 45.51 1.99 27.43
N ASP A 278 45.43 0.67 27.23
CA ASP A 278 46.43 -0.29 27.68
C ASP A 278 47.50 -0.58 26.62
N ARG A 279 47.38 -0.04 25.40
CA ARG A 279 48.25 -0.31 24.24
C ARG A 279 48.64 0.96 23.48
N ILE A 280 49.23 1.92 24.18
CA ILE A 280 49.83 3.13 23.59
C ILE A 280 51.34 2.94 23.51
N TYR A 281 51.89 2.97 22.31
CA TYR A 281 53.31 2.78 22.05
C TYR A 281 53.95 4.10 21.63
N VAL A 282 55.16 4.38 22.12
CA VAL A 282 55.85 5.66 21.84
C VAL A 282 57.20 5.37 21.19
N THR A 283 57.50 6.00 20.07
CA THR A 283 58.72 5.74 19.31
C THR A 283 59.18 6.98 18.56
N GLY A 284 60.47 7.04 18.24
CA GLY A 284 61.03 8.15 17.48
C GLY A 284 62.54 8.05 17.35
N TYR A 285 63.11 8.80 16.42
CA TYR A 285 64.56 8.81 16.17
C TYR A 285 65.17 10.21 16.29
N SER A 286 66.44 10.30 16.68
CA SER A 286 67.20 11.55 16.78
C SER A 286 66.48 12.57 17.67
N MET A 287 66.09 13.75 17.17
CA MET A 287 65.22 14.70 17.92
C MET A 287 63.94 14.03 18.45
N GLY A 288 63.34 13.12 17.68
CA GLY A 288 62.17 12.33 18.09
C GLY A 288 62.49 11.21 19.08
N GLY A 289 63.73 10.70 19.06
CA GLY A 289 64.23 9.78 20.08
C GLY A 289 64.37 10.49 21.44
N SER A 290 64.86 11.74 21.42
CA SER A 290 64.88 12.61 22.61
C SER A 290 63.45 12.86 23.11
N SER A 291 62.54 13.15 22.19
CA SER A 291 61.12 13.39 22.49
C SER A 291 60.43 12.15 23.06
N THR A 292 60.80 10.95 22.60
CA THR A 292 60.32 9.67 23.13
C THR A 292 60.73 9.50 24.59
N TRP A 293 62.01 9.73 24.91
CA TRP A 293 62.50 9.72 26.29
C TRP A 293 61.80 10.77 27.17
N ASP A 294 61.68 12.00 26.68
CA ASP A 294 61.01 13.09 27.39
C ASP A 294 59.55 12.76 27.68
N PHE A 295 58.83 12.21 26.69
CA PHE A 295 57.43 11.84 26.82
C PHE A 295 57.22 10.79 27.92
N ILE A 296 57.99 9.71 27.92
CA ILE A 296 57.82 8.67 28.95
C ILE A 296 58.25 9.16 30.33
N ARG A 297 59.23 10.07 30.44
CA ARG A 297 59.60 10.69 31.72
C ARG A 297 58.46 11.55 32.30
N TYR A 298 57.75 12.29 31.46
CA TYR A 298 56.62 13.12 31.90
C TYR A 298 55.33 12.32 32.12
N TYR A 299 55.12 11.23 31.37
CA TYR A 299 53.89 10.42 31.41
C TYR A 299 54.20 8.90 31.52
N PRO A 300 54.88 8.46 32.58
CA PRO A 300 55.37 7.08 32.72
C PRO A 300 54.28 6.00 32.73
N ASN A 301 53.03 6.41 33.02
CA ASN A 301 51.87 5.51 33.09
C ASN A 301 51.01 5.50 31.82
N LEU A 302 51.32 6.33 30.82
CA LEU A 302 50.52 6.43 29.60
C LEU A 302 50.96 5.40 28.55
N ALA A 303 52.27 5.21 28.38
CA ALA A 303 52.82 4.26 27.43
C ALA A 303 52.75 2.82 27.95
N ALA A 304 52.38 1.88 27.09
CA ALA A 304 52.52 0.45 27.29
C ALA A 304 53.95 -0.02 27.00
N ALA A 305 54.65 0.65 26.08
CA ALA A 305 56.05 0.41 25.74
C ALA A 305 56.66 1.59 24.96
N ALA A 306 57.99 1.67 24.94
CA ALA A 306 58.70 2.72 24.19
C ALA A 306 59.94 2.22 23.43
N VAL A 307 60.19 2.85 22.27
CA VAL A 307 61.36 2.58 21.40
C VAL A 307 62.05 3.90 21.05
N PRO A 308 62.99 4.37 21.90
CA PRO A 308 63.84 5.50 21.58
C PRO A 308 65.00 5.06 20.67
N ILE A 309 65.32 5.85 19.64
CA ILE A 309 66.41 5.56 18.69
C ILE A 309 67.40 6.72 18.65
N CYS A 310 68.69 6.39 18.72
CA CYS A 310 69.86 7.25 18.44
C CYS A 310 70.06 8.49 19.33
N VAL A 311 69.55 8.47 20.57
CA VAL A 311 69.85 9.46 21.63
C VAL A 311 69.33 9.03 23.00
N GLY A 312 70.04 9.39 24.08
CA GLY A 312 69.72 9.02 25.46
C GLY A 312 69.10 10.15 26.25
N GLY A 313 68.07 9.85 27.05
CA GLY A 313 67.27 10.89 27.70
C GLY A 313 67.09 10.77 29.21
N LEU A 314 67.70 9.80 29.89
CA LEU A 314 67.66 9.72 31.36
C LEU A 314 68.67 10.67 32.00
N LYS A 315 68.23 11.43 33.00
CA LYS A 315 69.03 12.48 33.67
C LYS A 315 69.26 12.19 35.15
N SER A 316 68.53 11.24 35.75
CA SER A 316 68.71 10.84 37.14
C SER A 316 68.24 9.42 37.44
N VAL A 317 68.69 8.86 38.57
CA VAL A 317 68.22 7.55 39.08
C VAL A 317 66.72 7.57 39.39
N ALA A 318 66.18 8.69 39.89
CA ALA A 318 64.77 8.81 40.21
C ALA A 318 63.87 8.66 38.96
N GLU A 319 64.29 9.24 37.83
CA GLU A 319 63.60 9.05 36.54
C GLU A 319 63.71 7.60 36.05
N ALA A 320 64.87 6.96 36.20
CA ALA A 320 65.01 5.55 35.82
C ALA A 320 64.11 4.64 36.69
N GLN A 321 63.98 4.92 37.98
CA GLN A 321 63.11 4.18 38.89
C GLN A 321 61.62 4.38 38.57
N SER A 322 61.19 5.59 38.17
CA SER A 322 59.80 5.85 37.78
C SER A 322 59.39 5.08 36.52
N LEU A 323 60.36 4.76 35.66
CA LEU A 323 60.19 3.96 34.44
C LEU A 323 60.48 2.47 34.64
N SER A 324 60.79 2.03 35.86
CA SER A 324 61.30 0.68 36.14
C SER A 324 60.42 -0.47 35.62
N LYS A 325 59.11 -0.24 35.48
CA LYS A 325 58.13 -1.23 34.98
C LYS A 325 57.80 -1.08 33.49
N LEU A 326 58.20 0.02 32.85
CA LEU A 326 57.90 0.27 31.45
C LEU A 326 58.82 -0.59 30.56
N PRO A 327 58.28 -1.39 29.63
CA PRO A 327 59.06 -2.02 28.58
C PRO A 327 59.72 -0.97 27.67
N ILE A 328 61.05 -0.98 27.59
CA ILE A 328 61.82 -0.06 26.76
C ILE A 328 62.81 -0.87 25.89
N TRP A 329 62.83 -0.58 24.59
CA TRP A 329 63.83 -1.13 23.66
C TRP A 329 64.52 0.00 22.88
N ASP A 330 65.76 0.22 23.25
CA ASP A 330 66.63 1.31 22.85
C ASP A 330 67.60 0.87 21.73
N PHE A 331 67.96 1.77 20.82
CA PHE A 331 68.85 1.48 19.67
C PHE A 331 69.94 2.54 19.50
N VAL A 332 71.18 2.09 19.26
CA VAL A 332 72.28 2.95 18.81
C VAL A 332 73.23 2.26 17.82
N CYS A 333 73.81 2.98 16.86
CA CYS A 333 74.93 2.47 16.05
C CYS A 333 76.29 2.89 16.62
N LYS A 334 77.33 2.05 16.47
CA LYS A 334 78.71 2.39 16.88
C LYS A 334 79.28 3.59 16.14
N GLU A 335 78.84 3.81 14.90
CA GLU A 335 79.27 4.92 14.05
C GLU A 335 78.50 6.22 14.31
N ASP A 336 77.45 6.18 15.14
CA ASP A 336 76.69 7.38 15.50
C ASP A 336 77.53 8.31 16.39
N PHE A 337 77.49 9.61 16.11
CA PHE A 337 78.16 10.63 16.91
C PHE A 337 77.72 10.66 18.39
N SER A 338 76.51 10.19 18.68
CA SER A 338 75.91 10.12 20.02
C SER A 338 76.30 8.85 20.81
N TYR A 339 76.91 7.85 20.15
CA TYR A 339 77.19 6.52 20.70
C TYR A 339 77.86 6.58 22.08
N SER A 340 78.97 7.30 22.21
CA SER A 340 79.76 7.32 23.45
C SER A 340 78.98 7.88 24.64
N GLY A 341 78.23 8.97 24.45
CA GLY A 341 77.40 9.56 25.50
C GLY A 341 76.21 8.68 25.87
N TYR A 342 75.65 8.01 24.88
CA TYR A 342 74.53 7.09 25.06
C TYR A 342 74.90 5.85 25.86
N ILE A 343 76.02 5.20 25.53
CA ILE A 343 76.54 4.06 26.29
C ILE A 343 76.83 4.46 27.75
N ALA A 344 77.36 5.66 27.99
CA ALA A 344 77.59 6.15 29.34
C ALA A 344 76.28 6.33 30.14
N SER A 345 75.24 6.88 29.50
CA SER A 345 73.91 7.01 30.10
C SER A 345 73.28 5.65 30.41
N SER A 346 73.28 4.73 29.44
CA SER A 346 72.73 3.38 29.60
C SER A 346 73.43 2.61 30.73
N LYS A 347 74.77 2.64 30.80
CA LYS A 347 75.53 2.03 31.92
C LYS A 347 75.13 2.56 33.28
N THR A 348 74.78 3.84 33.37
CA THR A 348 74.41 4.50 34.63
C THR A 348 72.99 4.12 35.07
N TYR A 349 72.03 4.05 34.14
CA TYR A 349 70.61 3.99 34.47
C TYR A 349 69.91 2.66 34.18
N ALA A 350 70.43 1.84 33.24
CA ALA A 350 69.85 0.54 32.90
C ALA A 350 69.63 -0.40 34.12
N PRO A 351 70.50 -0.42 35.16
CA PRO A 351 70.27 -1.26 36.34
C PRO A 351 68.95 -0.99 37.09
N TYR A 352 68.32 0.18 36.90
CA TYR A 352 67.05 0.54 37.54
C TYR A 352 65.82 0.20 36.69
N LEU A 353 66.02 -0.25 35.44
CA LEU A 353 64.94 -0.57 34.50
C LEU A 353 64.78 -2.10 34.39
N LYS A 354 63.62 -2.63 34.80
CA LYS A 354 63.41 -4.09 34.85
C LYS A 354 63.20 -4.73 33.48
N ASN A 355 62.67 -3.97 32.51
CA ASN A 355 62.39 -4.46 31.15
C ASN A 355 63.01 -3.54 30.08
N TYR A 356 64.28 -3.19 30.27
CA TYR A 356 65.07 -2.40 29.33
C TYR A 356 65.99 -3.28 28.48
N LYS A 357 66.16 -2.91 27.21
CA LYS A 357 67.22 -3.45 26.35
C LYS A 357 67.81 -2.34 25.52
N LEU A 358 69.12 -2.42 25.35
CA LEU A 358 69.87 -1.63 24.40
C LEU A 358 70.40 -2.54 23.28
N SER A 359 70.00 -2.28 22.05
CA SER A 359 70.57 -2.88 20.84
C SER A 359 71.64 -1.96 20.28
N ILE A 360 72.87 -2.47 20.18
CA ILE A 360 74.00 -1.78 19.55
C ILE A 360 74.19 -2.37 18.15
N LEU A 361 74.03 -1.55 17.13
CA LEU A 361 74.29 -1.92 15.73
C LEU A 361 75.78 -1.70 15.41
N GLU A 362 76.39 -2.69 14.76
CA GLU A 362 77.77 -2.57 14.26
C GLU A 362 77.82 -1.64 13.03
N GLU A 363 76.83 -1.76 12.15
CA GLU A 363 76.63 -0.94 10.95
C GLU A 363 75.13 -0.82 10.65
N ASN A 364 74.73 0.21 9.89
CA ASN A 364 73.33 0.47 9.53
C ASN A 364 72.96 -0.18 8.19
N TYR A 365 72.98 -1.51 8.16
CA TYR A 365 72.74 -2.30 6.95
C TYR A 365 71.29 -2.78 6.82
N CYS A 366 70.65 -2.51 5.68
CA CYS A 366 69.31 -3.00 5.32
C CYS A 366 69.41 -4.03 4.19
N GLN A 367 68.79 -5.21 4.36
CA GLN A 367 68.84 -6.34 3.40
C GLN A 367 67.62 -6.44 2.50
N SER A 368 66.58 -5.62 2.69
CA SER A 368 65.31 -5.79 1.96
C SER A 368 65.48 -5.78 0.43
N GLN A 369 64.64 -6.56 -0.27
CA GLN A 369 64.60 -6.64 -1.75
C GLN A 369 64.40 -5.26 -2.41
N ASN A 370 63.90 -4.27 -1.66
CA ASN A 370 63.70 -2.91 -2.13
C ASN A 370 65.02 -2.14 -2.37
N TYR A 371 66.16 -2.65 -1.90
CA TYR A 371 67.48 -2.00 -1.98
C TYR A 371 68.52 -2.77 -2.82
N GLY A 372 68.10 -3.70 -3.69
CA GLY A 372 68.99 -4.32 -4.67
C GLY A 372 70.18 -5.11 -4.07
N ASN A 373 69.91 -6.05 -3.14
CA ASN A 373 70.89 -6.87 -2.41
C ASN A 373 71.69 -6.15 -1.30
N GLY A 374 71.09 -5.09 -0.75
CA GLY A 374 71.41 -4.53 0.55
C GLY A 374 72.28 -3.27 0.52
N TYR A 375 71.99 -2.34 1.42
CA TYR A 375 72.57 -0.99 1.45
C TYR A 375 72.98 -0.60 2.88
N CYS A 376 74.17 -0.02 3.04
CA CYS A 376 74.67 0.47 4.33
C CYS A 376 74.53 1.99 4.41
N TRP A 377 73.75 2.47 5.37
CA TRP A 377 73.49 3.89 5.60
C TRP A 377 74.53 4.54 6.53
N PRO A 378 74.65 5.88 6.53
CA PRO A 378 75.52 6.57 7.47
C PRO A 378 75.23 6.18 8.93
N GLY A 379 76.27 6.26 9.77
CA GLY A 379 76.23 5.87 11.18
C GLY A 379 75.06 6.43 12.00
N HIS A 380 74.52 7.61 11.68
CA HIS A 380 73.38 8.18 12.42
C HIS A 380 72.00 7.56 12.08
N ALA A 381 71.89 6.82 10.96
CA ALA A 381 70.62 6.37 10.40
C ALA A 381 70.15 4.99 10.92
N GLU A 382 70.39 4.65 12.19
CA GLU A 382 69.98 3.35 12.76
C GLU A 382 68.47 3.08 12.79
N TRP A 383 67.63 4.09 12.56
CA TRP A 383 66.19 3.89 12.39
C TRP A 383 65.85 3.08 11.14
N GLU A 384 66.73 3.08 10.13
CA GLU A 384 66.54 2.35 8.87
C GLU A 384 66.37 0.84 9.10
N PRO A 385 67.36 0.12 9.67
CA PRO A 385 67.22 -1.31 9.97
C PRO A 385 66.21 -1.59 11.09
N ALA A 386 65.98 -0.64 12.00
CA ALA A 386 65.02 -0.80 13.09
C ALA A 386 63.56 -0.81 12.59
N TYR A 387 63.14 0.16 11.77
CA TYR A 387 61.76 0.25 11.28
C TYR A 387 61.48 -0.55 10.01
N SER A 388 62.50 -0.89 9.20
CA SER A 388 62.34 -1.78 8.04
C SER A 388 62.01 -3.22 8.44
N GLY A 389 62.32 -3.60 9.70
CA GLY A 389 62.18 -4.96 10.18
C GLY A 389 63.26 -5.91 9.65
N ASP A 390 64.35 -5.36 9.09
CA ASP A 390 65.54 -6.10 8.69
C ASP A 390 66.39 -6.48 9.91
N TYR A 391 66.39 -5.66 10.96
CA TYR A 391 67.01 -6.03 12.23
C TYR A 391 66.15 -7.07 12.97
N VAL A 392 66.68 -8.28 13.11
CA VAL A 392 66.12 -9.35 13.96
C VAL A 392 67.05 -9.59 15.12
N GLU A 393 66.52 -9.39 16.32
CA GLU A 393 67.26 -9.61 17.55
C GLU A 393 67.29 -11.10 17.89
N THR A 394 68.50 -11.66 18.03
CA THR A 394 68.71 -13.12 18.15
C THR A 394 68.63 -13.67 19.57
N THR A 395 68.60 -12.83 20.61
CA THR A 395 68.49 -13.25 22.03
C THR A 395 67.05 -13.30 22.56
N GLY A 396 66.04 -13.25 21.68
CA GLY A 396 64.66 -13.65 21.98
C GLY A 396 63.58 -12.56 21.94
N ARG A 397 63.88 -11.30 21.58
CA ARG A 397 62.84 -10.28 21.36
C ARG A 397 62.35 -10.19 19.90
N GLY A 398 63.06 -10.79 18.94
CA GLY A 398 62.64 -10.84 17.54
C GLY A 398 62.73 -9.48 16.84
N LYS A 399 61.72 -9.12 16.04
CA LYS A 399 61.64 -7.79 15.40
C LYS A 399 61.02 -6.77 16.35
N VAL A 400 61.45 -5.51 16.25
CA VAL A 400 60.93 -4.44 17.13
C VAL A 400 59.41 -4.29 17.04
N ILE A 401 58.83 -4.41 15.84
CA ILE A 401 57.39 -4.36 15.62
C ILE A 401 56.66 -5.50 16.35
N ASP A 402 57.16 -6.72 16.27
CA ASP A 402 56.54 -7.87 16.93
C ASP A 402 56.60 -7.72 18.46
N TRP A 403 57.75 -7.26 18.97
CA TRP A 403 57.91 -7.01 20.40
C TRP A 403 57.02 -5.88 20.91
N LEU A 404 56.93 -4.77 20.17
CA LEU A 404 56.18 -3.58 20.56
C LEU A 404 54.69 -3.93 20.74
N PHE A 405 54.12 -4.64 19.77
CA PHE A 405 52.70 -5.04 19.80
C PHE A 405 52.38 -6.19 20.76
N ALA A 406 53.40 -6.88 21.28
CA ALA A 406 53.22 -7.86 22.36
C ALA A 406 53.08 -7.21 23.75
N GLN A 407 53.39 -5.91 23.89
CA GLN A 407 53.30 -5.22 25.18
C GLN A 407 51.87 -4.77 25.48
N LYS A 408 51.43 -4.96 26.72
CA LYS A 408 50.16 -4.44 27.23
C LYS A 408 50.33 -3.99 28.67
N LYS A 409 49.74 -2.86 29.04
CA LYS A 409 49.69 -2.40 30.42
C LYS A 409 48.86 -3.37 31.28
N GLN A 410 49.31 -3.69 32.49
CA GLN A 410 48.49 -4.41 33.48
C GLN A 410 47.41 -3.45 34.02
N SER A 411 46.13 -3.71 33.74
CA SER A 411 44.99 -2.89 34.19
C SER A 411 44.15 -3.58 35.28
N SER A 412 43.61 -2.77 36.21
CA SER A 412 42.52 -3.17 37.12
C SER A 412 41.25 -3.48 36.31
N PRO A 413 40.35 -4.36 36.81
CA PRO A 413 39.07 -4.59 36.15
C PRO A 413 38.29 -3.28 35.97
N THR A 414 37.64 -3.10 34.82
CA THR A 414 36.88 -1.88 34.49
C THR A 414 35.39 -2.20 34.41
N LEU A 415 34.56 -1.43 35.10
CA LEU A 415 33.11 -1.41 34.93
C LEU A 415 32.73 -0.25 34.00
N THR A 416 31.75 -0.46 33.14
CA THR A 416 31.23 0.57 32.23
C THR A 416 29.96 1.19 32.76
N PHE A 417 29.73 2.47 32.46
CA PHE A 417 28.46 3.12 32.72
C PHE A 417 27.94 3.93 31.53
N ASP A 418 26.64 3.93 31.35
CA ASP A 418 25.97 4.76 30.36
C ASP A 418 25.43 6.04 31.01
N LEU A 419 25.58 7.18 30.34
CA LEU A 419 24.96 8.46 30.71
C LEU A 419 23.57 8.55 30.09
N ILE A 420 22.54 8.77 30.90
CA ILE A 420 21.13 8.78 30.46
C ILE A 420 20.60 10.21 30.39
N GLN A 421 19.95 10.52 29.27
CA GLN A 421 19.40 11.82 28.93
C GLN A 421 17.92 11.75 28.66
N LYS A 422 17.20 12.81 29.02
CA LYS A 422 15.76 12.94 28.79
C LYS A 422 15.42 14.33 28.29
N SER A 423 14.55 14.40 27.28
CA SER A 423 14.09 15.66 26.69
C SER A 423 12.92 16.24 27.47
N PHE A 424 13.13 17.37 28.13
CA PHE A 424 12.09 18.11 28.84
C PHE A 424 11.60 19.30 28.00
N PRO A 425 10.45 19.90 28.34
CA PRO A 425 9.96 21.10 27.67
C PRO A 425 11.03 22.18 27.50
N TYR A 426 11.84 22.40 28.53
CA TYR A 426 12.83 23.47 28.62
C TYR A 426 14.19 23.15 27.94
N ASP A 427 14.54 21.87 27.75
CA ASP A 427 15.70 21.33 27.02
C ASP A 427 15.96 19.88 27.49
N GLU A 428 16.91 19.21 26.88
CA GLU A 428 17.34 17.88 27.29
C GLU A 428 18.35 17.93 28.45
N ARG A 429 18.15 17.04 29.43
CA ARG A 429 18.94 16.94 30.67
C ARG A 429 19.57 15.58 30.85
N ASN A 430 20.74 15.56 31.47
CA ASN A 430 21.40 14.38 32.00
C ASN A 430 20.77 13.97 33.33
N ILE A 431 19.96 12.91 33.32
CA ILE A 431 19.13 12.50 34.45
C ILE A 431 19.70 11.32 35.24
N GLY A 432 20.73 10.65 34.75
CA GLY A 432 21.30 9.51 35.48
C GLY A 432 22.54 8.90 34.83
N VAL A 433 23.20 8.02 35.57
CA VAL A 433 24.19 7.08 35.04
C VAL A 433 23.81 5.65 35.43
N ILE A 434 23.99 4.71 34.51
CA ILE A 434 23.68 3.29 34.72
C ILE A 434 24.97 2.50 34.60
N VAL A 435 25.44 1.94 35.71
CA VAL A 435 26.62 1.09 35.75
C VAL A 435 26.23 -0.36 35.47
N ASP A 436 26.89 -1.00 34.51
CA ASP A 436 26.85 -2.45 34.39
C ASP A 436 27.83 -3.06 35.39
N ALA A 437 27.30 -3.63 36.48
CA ALA A 437 28.12 -4.22 37.53
C ALA A 437 28.63 -5.62 37.16
N GLY A 438 28.24 -6.17 36.01
CA GLY A 438 28.62 -7.50 35.50
C GLY A 438 27.93 -8.68 36.21
N LYS A 439 27.38 -8.45 37.41
CA LYS A 439 26.70 -9.43 38.26
C LYS A 439 25.62 -8.75 39.10
N ASP A 440 24.71 -9.54 39.65
CA ASP A 440 23.64 -9.05 40.52
C ASP A 440 24.19 -8.46 41.83
N VAL A 441 23.86 -7.20 42.07
CA VAL A 441 24.26 -6.40 43.23
C VAL A 441 23.23 -6.54 44.33
N ASP A 442 23.69 -6.65 45.58
CA ASP A 442 22.85 -6.56 46.77
C ASP A 442 22.40 -5.09 46.96
N PRO A 443 21.10 -4.77 46.83
CA PRO A 443 20.62 -3.40 46.96
C PRO A 443 20.88 -2.79 48.34
N ALA A 444 21.06 -3.59 49.39
CA ALA A 444 21.40 -3.09 50.73
C ALA A 444 22.84 -2.57 50.83
N SER A 445 23.70 -2.91 49.87
CA SER A 445 25.11 -2.49 49.84
C SER A 445 25.36 -1.16 49.13
N ILE A 446 24.36 -0.61 48.44
CA ILE A 446 24.47 0.63 47.69
C ILE A 446 23.63 1.74 48.32
N SER A 447 24.06 2.98 48.14
CA SER A 447 23.34 4.18 48.56
C SER A 447 23.82 5.39 47.76
N ALA A 448 23.17 6.55 47.91
CA ALA A 448 23.67 7.79 47.32
C ALA A 448 25.09 8.14 47.80
N ALA A 449 25.44 7.81 49.05
CA ALA A 449 26.78 8.03 49.60
C ALA A 449 27.83 7.07 49.02
N ALA A 450 27.41 5.92 48.47
CA ALA A 450 28.31 4.94 47.87
C ALA A 450 28.97 5.43 46.58
N PHE A 451 28.46 6.51 45.97
CA PHE A 451 28.95 7.03 44.71
C PHE A 451 29.15 8.55 44.73
N SER A 452 29.99 9.02 43.82
CA SER A 452 30.08 10.43 43.44
C SER A 452 30.15 10.53 41.93
N VAL A 453 29.37 11.45 41.35
CA VAL A 453 29.33 11.67 39.90
C VAL A 453 29.83 13.08 39.62
N ARG A 454 30.84 13.23 38.78
CA ARG A 454 31.36 14.54 38.34
C ARG A 454 31.20 14.68 36.84
N ALA A 455 30.69 15.81 36.38
CA ALA A 455 30.62 16.16 34.97
C ALA A 455 31.74 17.14 34.61
N HIS A 456 32.28 16.98 33.41
CA HIS A 456 33.16 17.88 32.70
C HIS A 456 32.60 18.02 31.28
N ASN A 457 31.72 19.00 31.10
CA ASN A 457 31.03 19.27 29.87
C ASN A 457 31.73 20.42 29.15
N THR A 458 32.13 20.19 27.90
CA THR A 458 32.78 21.18 27.04
C THR A 458 31.95 21.46 25.80
N TYR A 459 32.18 22.58 25.14
CA TYR A 459 31.56 22.92 23.85
C TYR A 459 32.54 23.70 22.98
N MET A 460 32.35 23.66 21.67
CA MET A 460 33.17 24.43 20.73
C MET A 460 32.60 25.84 20.57
N SER A 461 33.41 26.85 20.85
CA SER A 461 33.13 28.26 20.55
C SER A 461 34.09 28.71 19.45
N GLY A 462 33.63 28.69 18.21
CA GLY A 462 34.50 28.80 17.04
C GLY A 462 35.46 27.59 16.98
N THR A 463 36.77 27.85 16.99
CA THR A 463 37.81 26.81 17.03
C THR A 463 38.31 26.49 18.44
N THR A 464 37.76 27.14 19.48
CA THR A 464 38.20 26.98 20.87
C THR A 464 37.22 26.10 21.64
N GLU A 465 37.70 25.01 22.23
CA GLU A 465 36.92 24.22 23.19
C GLU A 465 36.85 24.97 24.53
N ARG A 466 35.63 25.20 25.04
CA ARG A 466 35.38 25.89 26.31
C ARG A 466 34.68 24.94 27.27
N VAL A 467 34.99 25.07 28.56
CA VAL A 467 34.27 24.38 29.62
C VAL A 467 32.93 25.07 29.83
N GLY A 468 31.83 24.34 29.61
CA GLY A 468 30.49 24.79 29.94
C GLY A 468 30.13 24.52 31.40
N TYR A 469 30.52 23.34 31.88
CA TYR A 469 30.34 22.96 33.28
C TYR A 469 31.42 21.97 33.72
N ASP A 470 32.01 22.20 34.89
CA ASP A 470 32.92 21.24 35.53
C ASP A 470 32.60 21.20 37.03
N GLY A 471 32.05 20.08 37.51
CA GLY A 471 31.61 19.96 38.89
C GLY A 471 30.86 18.69 39.23
N THR A 472 30.61 18.49 40.52
CA THR A 472 29.89 17.33 41.06
C THR A 472 28.39 17.46 40.79
N ARG A 473 27.78 16.38 40.28
CA ARG A 473 26.33 16.24 40.12
C ARG A 473 25.72 15.67 41.40
N GLN A 474 24.59 16.23 41.81
CA GLN A 474 23.84 15.74 42.98
C GLN A 474 23.10 14.46 42.63
N ILE A 475 23.25 13.43 43.46
CA ILE A 475 22.57 12.13 43.30
C ILE A 475 21.21 12.22 43.99
N ALA A 476 20.14 11.97 43.24
CA ALA A 476 18.78 11.94 43.75
C ALA A 476 18.44 10.58 44.38
N LYS A 477 18.80 9.49 43.69
CA LYS A 477 18.47 8.12 44.10
C LYS A 477 19.49 7.12 43.56
N VAL A 478 19.69 6.02 44.28
CA VAL A 478 20.49 4.87 43.82
C VAL A 478 19.69 3.60 44.07
N TYR A 479 19.63 2.71 43.08
CA TYR A 479 18.99 1.39 43.20
C TYR A 479 19.54 0.42 42.16
N VAL A 480 19.13 -0.84 42.25
CA VAL A 480 19.46 -1.87 41.26
C VAL A 480 18.27 -2.14 40.33
N ASN A 481 18.57 -2.53 39.10
CA ASN A 481 17.57 -3.00 38.17
C ASN A 481 18.10 -4.14 37.29
N ASN A 482 17.19 -4.99 36.80
CA ASN A 482 17.52 -6.05 35.86
C ASN A 482 17.71 -5.54 34.43
N ASN A 483 17.05 -4.43 34.09
CA ASN A 483 17.20 -3.74 32.81
C ASN A 483 18.04 -2.46 32.99
N PRO A 484 18.82 -2.04 31.99
CA PRO A 484 19.58 -0.80 32.03
C PRO A 484 18.68 0.42 31.74
N GLU A 485 17.72 0.69 32.61
CA GLU A 485 16.75 1.78 32.50
C GLU A 485 16.48 2.47 33.84
N ILE A 486 16.09 3.74 33.78
CA ILE A 486 15.57 4.50 34.92
C ILE A 486 14.08 4.16 35.07
N THR A 487 13.65 3.72 36.26
CA THR A 487 12.29 3.23 36.51
C THR A 487 11.74 3.66 37.86
N SER A 488 10.43 3.88 37.92
CA SER A 488 9.70 4.08 39.17
C SER A 488 9.52 2.79 39.98
N THR A 489 9.79 1.62 39.39
CA THR A 489 9.63 0.29 40.01
C THR A 489 10.95 -0.52 39.98
N PRO A 490 11.92 -0.18 40.85
CA PRO A 490 13.20 -0.90 40.92
C PRO A 490 13.05 -2.40 41.21
N SER A 491 14.03 -3.19 40.74
CA SER A 491 14.10 -4.62 41.07
C SER A 491 14.66 -4.84 42.49
N ASN A 492 14.28 -5.94 43.14
CA ASN A 492 14.80 -6.32 44.46
C ASN A 492 16.25 -6.89 44.43
N SER A 493 16.75 -7.20 43.24
CA SER A 493 18.15 -7.53 42.93
C SER A 493 18.36 -7.21 41.45
N GLY A 494 19.59 -6.91 41.04
CA GLY A 494 19.85 -6.70 39.62
C GLY A 494 21.30 -6.38 39.29
N ARG A 495 21.66 -6.63 38.03
CA ARG A 495 22.99 -6.42 37.47
C ARG A 495 23.35 -4.94 37.29
N TYR A 496 22.36 -4.09 37.06
CA TYR A 496 22.59 -2.68 36.76
C TYR A 496 22.40 -1.83 38.01
N ILE A 497 23.40 -1.00 38.33
CA ILE A 497 23.28 0.03 39.36
C ILE A 497 22.83 1.32 38.66
N VAL A 498 21.64 1.79 39.01
CA VAL A 498 21.07 3.03 38.48
C VAL A 498 21.32 4.14 39.49
N ILE A 499 22.03 5.19 39.07
CA ILE A 499 22.31 6.40 39.84
C ILE A 499 21.54 7.54 39.18
N GLU A 500 20.37 7.87 39.72
CA GLU A 500 19.58 9.01 39.26
C GLU A 500 20.22 10.31 39.77
N LEU A 501 20.36 11.29 38.88
CA LEU A 501 20.91 12.61 39.17
C LEU A 501 19.78 13.63 39.30
N GLN A 502 19.94 14.59 40.21
CA GLN A 502 19.04 15.72 40.27
C GLN A 502 19.09 16.51 38.97
N HIS A 503 17.91 16.89 38.48
CA HIS A 503 17.69 17.77 37.35
C HIS A 503 16.64 18.81 37.73
N ALA A 504 16.75 20.01 37.17
CA ALA A 504 15.78 21.07 37.40
C ALA A 504 15.80 22.06 36.22
N CYS A 505 14.67 22.69 35.94
CA CYS A 505 14.60 23.70 34.87
C CYS A 505 15.34 25.01 35.21
N THR A 506 15.74 25.22 36.47
CA THR A 506 16.49 26.39 36.93
C THR A 506 18.00 26.17 36.94
N THR A 507 18.47 24.93 36.82
CA THR A 507 19.91 24.62 36.79
C THR A 507 20.39 24.58 35.35
N THR A 508 21.68 24.85 35.12
CA THR A 508 22.33 24.69 33.82
C THR A 508 23.36 23.55 33.83
N THR A 509 23.66 23.01 35.01
CA THR A 509 24.70 22.01 35.26
C THR A 509 24.43 20.64 34.65
N ASP A 510 23.17 20.38 34.36
CA ASP A 510 22.61 19.12 33.88
C ASP A 510 22.16 19.18 32.42
N SER A 511 22.12 20.38 31.81
CA SER A 511 21.75 20.56 30.41
C SER A 511 22.73 19.90 29.45
N THR A 512 22.23 19.42 28.31
CA THR A 512 23.04 18.87 27.21
C THR A 512 23.41 19.92 26.17
N VAL A 513 22.89 21.14 26.29
CA VAL A 513 23.10 22.24 25.35
C VAL A 513 23.40 23.55 26.08
N THR A 514 24.01 24.50 25.38
CA THR A 514 24.15 25.89 25.85
C THR A 514 23.74 26.87 24.76
N ASP A 515 23.24 28.02 25.19
CA ASP A 515 23.09 29.18 24.32
C ASP A 515 24.46 29.88 24.20
N ALA A 516 24.97 30.08 22.99
CA ALA A 516 26.18 30.87 22.79
C ALA A 516 25.83 32.35 22.99
N THR A 517 26.44 32.98 23.99
CA THR A 517 26.28 34.38 24.39
C THR A 517 25.89 35.29 23.22
N TYR A 518 24.62 35.75 23.21
CA TYR A 518 24.05 36.76 22.31
C TYR A 518 24.57 36.71 20.85
N GLY A 519 24.04 35.77 20.06
CA GLY A 519 24.11 35.80 18.59
C GLY A 519 24.84 34.63 17.93
N GLY A 520 25.29 33.62 18.69
CA GLY A 520 26.14 32.53 18.19
C GLY A 520 25.46 31.17 17.90
N GLY A 521 24.14 31.03 18.10
CA GLY A 521 23.43 29.76 17.96
C GLY A 521 23.57 28.83 19.17
N THR A 522 22.67 27.85 19.30
CA THR A 522 22.68 26.82 20.33
C THR A 522 23.71 25.75 19.97
N ILE A 523 24.46 25.27 20.97
CA ILE A 523 25.56 24.32 20.79
C ILE A 523 25.39 23.16 21.76
N ALA A 524 25.57 21.93 21.28
CA ALA A 524 25.57 20.74 22.13
C ALA A 524 26.87 20.63 22.94
N PHE A 525 26.75 20.23 24.19
CA PHE A 525 27.90 19.89 25.01
C PHE A 525 28.47 18.52 24.60
N LYS A 526 29.79 18.45 24.50
CA LYS A 526 30.56 17.22 24.66
C LYS A 526 30.58 16.88 26.15
N GLN A 527 30.06 15.72 26.49
CA GLN A 527 29.72 15.37 27.88
C GLN A 527 30.64 14.26 28.39
N GLN A 528 31.47 14.59 29.38
CA GLN A 528 32.36 13.65 30.04
C GLN A 528 32.00 13.56 31.52
N TYR A 529 31.61 12.38 31.95
CA TYR A 529 31.23 12.09 33.32
C TYR A 529 32.25 11.12 33.91
N THR A 530 32.43 11.21 35.22
CA THR A 530 33.22 10.25 36.00
C THR A 530 32.36 9.77 37.18
N VAL A 531 32.41 8.48 37.42
CA VAL A 531 31.77 7.84 38.58
C VAL A 531 32.88 7.38 39.52
N THR A 532 32.79 7.77 40.78
CA THR A 532 33.70 7.33 41.85
C THR A 532 32.90 6.51 42.85
N GLN A 533 33.42 5.34 43.20
CA GLN A 533 32.89 4.51 44.28
C GLN A 533 33.52 4.93 45.62
N ASN A 534 32.70 5.14 46.64
CA ASN A 534 33.11 5.64 47.96
C ASN A 534 32.96 4.61 49.08
N SER A 535 32.18 3.54 48.88
CA SER A 535 31.99 2.45 49.84
C SER A 535 32.04 1.10 49.15
N ASP A 536 32.18 0.02 49.92
CA ASP A 536 32.10 -1.35 49.41
C ASP A 536 30.76 -1.62 48.72
N ILE A 537 30.81 -2.28 47.56
CA ILE A 537 29.63 -2.81 46.86
C ILE A 537 29.66 -4.32 46.99
N LYS A 538 28.55 -4.91 47.43
CA LYS A 538 28.42 -6.37 47.59
C LYS A 538 27.57 -6.95 46.47
N TYR A 539 28.03 -8.05 45.91
CA TYR A 539 27.24 -8.87 45.00
C TYR A 539 26.43 -9.91 45.79
N THR A 540 25.38 -10.41 45.16
CA THR A 540 24.51 -11.47 45.72
C THR A 540 25.25 -12.79 45.93
N ASP A 541 26.37 -13.02 45.22
CA ASP A 541 27.29 -14.15 45.43
C ASP A 541 28.27 -13.95 46.61
N LEU A 542 28.05 -12.91 47.42
CA LEU A 542 28.85 -12.50 48.58
C LEU A 542 30.24 -11.94 48.24
N THR A 543 30.60 -11.80 46.95
CA THR A 543 31.83 -11.11 46.57
C THR A 543 31.68 -9.59 46.79
N THR A 544 32.79 -8.93 47.15
CA THR A 544 32.81 -7.50 47.47
C THR A 544 33.79 -6.77 46.55
N VAL A 545 33.37 -5.62 46.03
CA VAL A 545 34.22 -4.67 45.30
C VAL A 545 34.44 -3.49 46.21
N SER A 546 35.69 -3.28 46.63
CA SER A 546 36.06 -2.12 47.45
C SER A 546 36.40 -0.89 46.61
N PRO A 547 36.31 0.33 47.17
CA PRO A 547 36.72 1.55 46.49
C PRO A 547 38.13 1.43 45.87
N GLY A 548 38.24 1.78 44.59
CA GLY A 548 39.50 1.71 43.83
C GLY A 548 39.87 0.33 43.29
N ALA A 549 39.11 -0.73 43.60
CA ALA A 549 39.34 -2.06 43.03
C ALA A 549 38.98 -2.16 41.54
N VAL A 550 38.06 -1.29 41.08
CA VAL A 550 37.66 -1.18 39.68
C VAL A 550 37.69 0.28 39.21
N ALA A 551 37.96 0.48 37.93
CA ALA A 551 37.78 1.77 37.28
C ALA A 551 36.37 1.86 36.66
N TYR A 552 35.75 3.04 36.69
CA TYR A 552 34.47 3.30 36.04
C TYR A 552 34.70 4.09 34.75
N ARG A 553 34.32 3.52 33.61
CA ARG A 553 34.47 4.14 32.30
C ARG A 553 33.11 4.47 31.69
N GLN A 554 32.91 5.71 31.28
CA GLN A 554 31.74 6.08 30.49
C GLN A 554 31.77 5.32 29.16
N ALA A 555 30.68 4.62 28.85
CA ALA A 555 30.53 3.84 27.64
C ALA A 555 29.67 4.58 26.61
N LEU A 556 28.36 4.68 26.84
CA LEU A 556 27.44 5.35 25.92
C LEU A 556 26.81 6.60 26.56
N ILE A 557 26.38 7.52 25.71
CA ILE A 557 25.42 8.56 26.05
C ILE A 557 24.12 8.16 25.35
N LYS A 558 23.04 8.00 26.12
CA LYS A 558 21.75 7.53 25.63
C LYS A 558 20.67 8.56 25.92
N SER A 559 19.98 9.01 24.88
CA SER A 559 18.77 9.80 25.03
C SER A 559 17.54 8.90 24.93
N GLU A 560 16.63 9.00 25.92
CA GLU A 560 15.41 8.18 25.96
C GLU A 560 14.60 8.26 24.66
N ILE A 561 14.58 9.43 24.04
CA ILE A 561 13.73 9.71 22.88
C ILE A 561 14.48 10.21 21.64
N ILE A 562 15.56 10.98 21.79
CA ILE A 562 16.26 11.56 20.63
C ILE A 562 16.99 10.48 19.83
N ASP A 563 17.49 9.42 20.48
CA ASP A 563 18.17 8.30 19.81
C ASP A 563 17.24 7.50 18.89
N GLN A 564 15.92 7.66 19.06
CA GLN A 564 14.91 7.05 18.17
C GLN A 564 14.73 7.82 16.85
N PHE A 565 15.32 9.01 16.73
CA PHE A 565 15.28 9.80 15.50
C PHE A 565 16.46 9.46 14.58
N VAL A 566 16.14 8.86 13.43
CA VAL A 566 17.14 8.50 12.42
C VAL A 566 17.63 9.76 11.71
N TYR A 567 18.94 9.89 11.61
CA TYR A 567 19.62 10.92 10.83
C TYR A 567 19.46 10.67 9.32
N GLY A 568 19.26 11.75 8.55
CA GLY A 568 19.46 11.71 7.12
C GLY A 568 19.72 13.07 6.50
N THR A 569 20.05 13.07 5.22
CA THR A 569 20.15 14.27 4.38
C THR A 569 19.37 14.05 3.09
N TRP A 570 18.63 15.06 2.66
CA TRP A 570 17.96 15.08 1.37
C TRP A 570 18.24 16.39 0.65
N GLY A 571 18.84 16.31 -0.54
CA GLY A 571 19.38 17.50 -1.20
C GLY A 571 20.42 18.18 -0.32
N THR A 572 20.15 19.43 0.04
CA THR A 572 21.00 20.25 0.93
C THR A 572 20.52 20.26 2.38
N THR A 573 19.37 19.63 2.68
CA THR A 573 18.70 19.74 3.97
C THR A 573 18.93 18.48 4.79
N LYS A 574 19.45 18.66 6.00
CA LYS A 574 19.58 17.58 6.97
C LYS A 574 18.23 17.36 7.65
N TYR A 575 17.96 16.17 8.15
CA TYR A 575 16.73 15.90 8.90
C TYR A 575 16.92 14.81 9.95
N ARG A 576 15.99 14.80 10.90
CA ARG A 576 15.75 13.74 11.86
C ARG A 576 14.34 13.20 11.67
N LEU A 577 14.21 11.88 11.59
CA LEU A 577 12.93 11.22 11.38
C LEU A 577 12.65 10.21 12.49
N PHE A 578 11.57 10.43 13.22
CA PHE A 578 10.97 9.42 14.08
C PHE A 578 9.91 8.62 13.30
N SER A 579 9.85 7.31 13.53
CA SER A 579 8.85 6.42 12.94
C SER A 579 7.94 5.82 14.02
N PRO A 580 6.61 5.84 13.84
CA PRO A 580 5.69 5.22 14.79
C PRO A 580 5.88 3.70 14.82
N ALA A 581 5.54 3.09 15.97
CA ALA A 581 5.62 1.65 16.15
C ALA A 581 4.62 0.89 15.26
N ASP A 582 3.36 1.36 15.20
CA ASP A 582 2.33 0.78 14.32
C ASP A 582 2.51 1.25 12.87
N LYS A 583 2.89 0.31 12.01
CA LYS A 583 3.08 0.52 10.56
C LYS A 583 2.05 -0.28 9.74
N SER A 584 1.02 -0.83 10.37
CA SER A 584 -0.02 -1.63 9.72
C SER A 584 -1.01 -0.80 8.90
N LYS A 585 -1.11 0.50 9.21
CA LYS A 585 -1.96 1.48 8.53
C LYS A 585 -1.11 2.67 8.08
N LYS A 586 -1.64 3.46 7.14
CA LYS A 586 -1.05 4.76 6.82
C LYS A 586 -1.16 5.68 8.03
N GLN A 587 -0.03 6.22 8.46
CA GLN A 587 0.04 7.13 9.61
C GLN A 587 0.19 8.58 9.15
N PRO A 588 -0.33 9.56 9.92
CA PRO A 588 -0.03 10.97 9.71
C PRO A 588 1.47 11.29 9.68
N LEU A 589 1.82 12.41 9.04
CA LEU A 589 3.17 12.97 9.04
C LEU A 589 3.14 14.37 9.64
N LEU A 590 3.89 14.58 10.71
CA LEU A 590 4.13 15.90 11.29
C LEU A 590 5.50 16.42 10.82
N ILE A 591 5.52 17.60 10.23
CA ILE A 591 6.74 18.34 9.89
C ILE A 591 6.95 19.46 10.90
N MET A 592 8.08 19.46 11.58
CA MET A 592 8.42 20.41 12.64
C MET A 592 9.64 21.27 12.26
N PHE A 593 9.41 22.54 11.92
CA PHE A 593 10.47 23.49 11.62
C PHE A 593 11.00 24.17 12.89
N HIS A 594 12.31 24.06 13.12
CA HIS A 594 12.98 24.67 14.27
C HIS A 594 13.18 26.19 14.14
N GLY A 595 13.47 26.86 15.26
CA GLY A 595 13.75 28.29 15.36
C GLY A 595 15.17 28.69 14.92
N GLY A 596 15.46 30.00 14.89
CA GLY A 596 16.72 30.53 14.32
C GLY A 596 17.99 30.13 15.07
N GLY A 597 17.90 29.86 16.38
CA GLY A 597 19.05 29.51 17.20
C GLY A 597 19.53 28.06 17.03
N GLN A 598 18.73 27.17 16.44
CA GLN A 598 18.96 25.72 16.49
C GLN A 598 19.43 25.12 15.16
N GLY A 599 19.72 25.96 14.16
CA GLY A 599 20.05 25.53 12.81
C GLY A 599 21.50 25.10 12.61
N GLY A 600 21.73 24.21 11.65
CA GLY A 600 23.06 23.86 11.14
C GLY A 600 23.64 22.55 11.70
N ASP A 601 23.46 22.31 13.00
CA ASP A 601 23.70 21.03 13.64
C ASP A 601 22.42 20.17 13.58
N ASN A 602 22.50 18.95 13.05
CA ASN A 602 21.33 18.09 12.83
C ASN A 602 20.90 17.37 14.11
N GLU A 603 21.05 18.00 15.27
CA GLU A 603 20.81 17.37 16.57
C GLU A 603 20.37 18.37 17.62
N VAL A 604 21.00 19.55 17.66
CA VAL A 604 20.68 20.62 18.60
C VAL A 604 19.19 21.01 18.58
N HIS A 605 18.54 20.99 17.42
CA HIS A 605 17.12 21.31 17.30
C HIS A 605 16.17 20.30 17.97
N LEU A 606 16.66 19.11 18.34
CA LEU A 606 15.92 18.15 19.16
C LEU A 606 16.28 18.29 20.65
N ARG A 607 17.47 18.80 20.97
CA ARG A 607 17.97 18.94 22.35
C ARG A 607 17.55 20.27 22.99
N PHE A 608 17.37 21.31 22.17
CA PHE A 608 16.93 22.64 22.62
C PHE A 608 15.41 22.72 22.66
N HIS A 609 14.86 22.79 23.88
CA HIS A 609 13.44 22.51 24.15
C HIS A 609 13.00 21.14 23.60
N ASN A 610 11.71 20.79 23.68
CA ASN A 610 11.21 19.51 23.15
C ASN A 610 10.19 19.58 21.97
N PRO A 611 10.13 20.62 21.12
CA PRO A 611 9.06 20.71 20.11
C PRO A 611 9.09 19.55 19.10
N GLY A 612 10.26 18.99 18.78
CA GLY A 612 10.37 17.76 17.98
C GLY A 612 10.11 16.49 18.81
N PRO A 613 10.88 16.24 19.88
CA PRO A 613 10.77 15.02 20.68
C PRO A 613 9.43 14.78 21.37
N VAL A 614 8.69 15.84 21.73
CA VAL A 614 7.43 15.70 22.49
C VAL A 614 6.45 14.75 21.80
N TRP A 615 6.38 14.78 20.47
CA TRP A 615 5.48 13.96 19.67
C TRP A 615 5.88 12.48 19.63
N ALA A 616 7.15 12.17 19.89
CA ALA A 616 7.69 10.81 19.78
C ALA A 616 7.51 10.00 21.07
N TYR A 617 7.28 10.66 22.21
CA TYR A 617 7.09 9.96 23.49
C TYR A 617 5.93 8.95 23.43
N PRO A 618 6.04 7.77 24.08
CA PRO A 618 5.05 6.70 23.99
C PRO A 618 3.61 7.14 24.29
N GLU A 619 3.40 7.98 25.30
CA GLU A 619 2.10 8.53 25.67
C GLU A 619 1.49 9.41 24.55
N ASN A 620 2.33 10.16 23.84
CA ASN A 620 1.90 10.99 22.72
C ASN A 620 1.74 10.19 21.44
N GLN A 621 2.56 9.16 21.19
CA GLN A 621 2.37 8.24 20.07
C GLN A 621 1.16 7.33 20.24
N ALA A 622 0.78 6.99 21.49
CA ALA A 622 -0.45 6.27 21.77
C ALA A 622 -1.70 7.10 21.42
N LYS A 623 -1.66 8.42 21.65
CA LYS A 623 -2.76 9.34 21.35
C LYS A 623 -2.72 9.86 19.90
N TYR A 624 -1.52 10.09 19.37
CA TYR A 624 -1.24 10.75 18.09
C TYR A 624 -0.16 9.97 17.31
N PRO A 625 -0.45 8.73 16.89
CA PRO A 625 0.52 7.92 16.14
C PRO A 625 0.89 8.66 14.85
N CYS A 626 2.17 8.96 14.67
CA CYS A 626 2.64 9.72 13.52
C CYS A 626 4.14 9.57 13.27
N TYR A 627 4.52 9.81 12.01
CA TYR A 627 5.90 10.15 11.68
C TYR A 627 6.20 11.59 12.10
N VAL A 628 7.38 11.82 12.66
CA VAL A 628 7.83 13.18 13.03
C VAL A 628 9.08 13.50 12.24
N LEU A 629 8.95 14.38 11.26
CA LEU A 629 10.03 14.87 10.42
C LEU A 629 10.50 16.23 10.93
N CYS A 630 11.71 16.26 11.46
CA CYS A 630 12.37 17.48 11.93
C CYS A 630 13.52 17.82 10.96
N PRO A 631 13.28 18.61 9.90
CA PRO A 631 14.37 19.12 9.06
C PRO A 631 15.27 20.07 9.88
N SER A 632 16.53 20.19 9.46
CA SER A 632 17.52 21.10 10.03
C SER A 632 18.23 21.89 8.93
N ALA A 633 18.27 23.21 9.10
CA ALA A 633 18.98 24.13 8.22
C ALA A 633 19.45 25.36 9.00
N SER A 634 20.61 25.93 8.64
CA SER A 634 21.07 27.18 9.26
C SER A 634 20.09 28.35 9.05
N SER A 635 19.33 28.32 7.95
CA SER A 635 18.19 29.19 7.69
C SER A 635 17.19 28.50 6.75
N TRP A 636 15.93 28.94 6.80
CA TRP A 636 14.87 28.38 5.96
C TRP A 636 14.84 29.07 4.59
N THR A 637 15.53 28.49 3.61
CA THR A 637 15.59 28.96 2.21
C THR A 637 14.54 28.26 1.36
N THR A 638 14.23 28.80 0.18
CA THR A 638 13.35 28.13 -0.80
C THR A 638 13.81 26.70 -1.08
N LYS A 639 15.13 26.48 -1.20
CA LYS A 639 15.70 25.17 -1.48
C LYS A 639 15.49 24.20 -0.31
N SER A 640 15.66 24.64 0.94
CA SER A 640 15.46 23.74 2.09
C SER A 640 13.99 23.36 2.30
N LEU A 641 13.05 24.26 1.99
CA LEU A 641 11.62 23.95 1.98
C LEU A 641 11.24 22.97 0.86
N GLN A 642 11.80 23.15 -0.34
CA GLN A 642 11.63 22.21 -1.46
C GLN A 642 12.20 20.83 -1.16
N ASP A 643 13.39 20.75 -0.56
CA ASP A 643 14.00 19.48 -0.14
C ASP A 643 13.14 18.77 0.91
N THR A 644 12.62 19.51 1.90
CA THR A 644 11.71 18.97 2.93
C THR A 644 10.45 18.40 2.29
N LYS A 645 9.83 19.14 1.36
CA LYS A 645 8.65 18.69 0.62
C LYS A 645 8.94 17.45 -0.22
N ALA A 646 10.05 17.44 -0.96
CA ALA A 646 10.43 16.29 -1.79
C ALA A 646 10.68 15.02 -0.96
N TYR A 647 11.26 15.17 0.24
CA TYR A 647 11.42 14.04 1.15
C TYR A 647 10.07 13.56 1.71
N ALA A 648 9.17 14.48 2.08
CA ALA A 648 7.83 14.12 2.51
C ALA A 648 7.02 13.41 1.40
N ASP A 649 7.14 13.84 0.15
CA ASP A 649 6.55 13.14 -1.01
C ASP A 649 7.11 11.73 -1.17
N ARG A 650 8.42 11.55 -0.99
CA ARG A 650 9.05 10.21 -0.97
C ARG A 650 8.45 9.34 0.14
N MET A 651 8.24 9.89 1.34
CA MET A 651 7.62 9.15 2.43
C MET A 651 6.19 8.72 2.10
N ILE A 652 5.39 9.62 1.51
CA ILE A 652 4.04 9.31 1.01
C ILE A 652 4.08 8.19 -0.05
N ALA A 653 5.04 8.26 -0.98
CA ALA A 653 5.21 7.26 -2.02
C ALA A 653 5.57 5.86 -1.49
N THR A 654 6.07 5.73 -0.26
CA THR A 654 6.28 4.42 0.39
C THR A 654 4.97 3.69 0.74
N GLY A 655 3.82 4.39 0.67
CA GLY A 655 2.52 3.85 1.06
C GLY A 655 2.28 3.78 2.56
N LYS A 656 3.20 4.31 3.39
CA LYS A 656 3.10 4.29 4.87
C LYS A 656 2.60 5.60 5.49
N VAL A 657 2.67 6.71 4.75
CA VAL A 657 2.17 8.01 5.21
C VAL A 657 0.79 8.28 4.59
N ASP A 658 -0.12 8.82 5.39
CA ASP A 658 -1.41 9.32 4.92
C ASP A 658 -1.25 10.72 4.31
N PRO A 659 -1.41 10.89 2.98
CA PRO A 659 -1.28 12.20 2.32
C PRO A 659 -2.39 13.19 2.70
N ASN A 660 -3.48 12.73 3.31
CA ASN A 660 -4.58 13.57 3.77
C ASN A 660 -4.36 14.11 5.19
N ARG A 661 -3.30 13.66 5.87
CA ARG A 661 -2.96 14.00 7.26
C ARG A 661 -1.48 14.34 7.38
N VAL A 662 -1.07 15.35 6.60
CA VAL A 662 0.25 15.98 6.75
C VAL A 662 0.09 17.29 7.52
N TYR A 663 0.71 17.41 8.67
CA TYR A 663 0.65 18.58 9.53
C TYR A 663 1.98 19.31 9.49
N VAL A 664 1.95 20.64 9.43
CA VAL A 664 3.18 21.46 9.38
C VAL A 664 3.13 22.51 10.48
N THR A 665 4.15 22.48 11.34
CA THR A 665 4.22 23.35 12.51
C THR A 665 5.67 23.76 12.75
N GLY A 666 5.87 24.75 13.61
CA GLY A 666 7.18 25.33 13.85
C GLY A 666 7.07 26.60 14.68
N TYR A 667 8.20 27.05 15.19
CA TYR A 667 8.25 28.19 16.11
C TYR A 667 9.29 29.24 15.68
N SER A 668 9.05 30.53 15.97
CA SER A 668 9.98 31.63 15.63
C SER A 668 10.32 31.66 14.12
N MET A 669 11.60 31.59 13.75
CA MET A 669 12.04 31.43 12.34
C MET A 669 11.38 30.21 11.67
N GLY A 670 11.20 29.11 12.39
CA GLY A 670 10.47 27.93 11.93
C GLY A 670 8.97 28.15 11.79
N GLY A 671 8.37 28.99 12.65
CA GLY A 671 6.98 29.43 12.50
C GLY A 671 6.81 30.27 11.23
N GLY A 672 7.80 31.10 10.90
CA GLY A 672 7.88 31.77 9.60
C GLY A 672 8.07 30.79 8.42
N ALA A 673 8.85 29.74 8.63
CA ALA A 673 9.04 28.67 7.64
C ALA A 673 7.76 27.90 7.34
N VAL A 674 6.88 27.69 8.31
CA VAL A 674 5.53 27.14 8.09
C VAL A 674 4.78 27.99 7.05
N TRP A 675 4.75 29.32 7.22
CA TRP A 675 4.13 30.22 6.25
C TRP A 675 4.82 30.16 4.88
N ASN A 676 6.15 30.20 4.85
CA ASN A 676 6.91 30.11 3.59
C ASN A 676 6.65 28.79 2.86
N PHE A 677 6.49 27.70 3.61
CA PHE A 677 6.21 26.38 3.08
C PHE A 677 4.84 26.31 2.42
N VAL A 678 3.78 26.84 3.06
CA VAL A 678 2.44 26.85 2.47
C VAL A 678 2.26 27.88 1.37
N ARG A 679 3.09 28.93 1.31
CA ARG A 679 3.16 29.80 0.14
C ARG A 679 3.66 29.08 -1.11
N ALA A 680 4.62 28.17 -0.92
CA ALA A 680 5.15 27.35 -2.01
C ALA A 680 4.26 26.13 -2.32
N PHE A 681 3.62 25.56 -1.30
CA PHE A 681 2.88 24.29 -1.38
C PHE A 681 1.53 24.38 -0.63
N PRO A 682 0.60 25.24 -1.07
CA PRO A 682 -0.61 25.60 -0.32
C PRO A 682 -1.54 24.41 -0.05
N ASP A 683 -1.65 23.50 -1.01
CA ASP A 683 -2.50 22.30 -0.91
C ASP A 683 -1.80 21.10 -0.27
N PHE A 684 -0.55 21.23 0.21
CA PHE A 684 0.17 20.08 0.77
C PHE A 684 -0.26 19.69 2.18
N PRO A 685 -0.26 20.59 3.19
CA PRO A 685 -0.71 20.22 4.52
C PRO A 685 -2.24 20.08 4.61
N ALA A 686 -2.68 19.27 5.57
CA ALA A 686 -4.06 19.19 6.01
C ALA A 686 -4.42 20.28 7.02
N ALA A 687 -3.42 20.73 7.80
CA ALA A 687 -3.51 21.83 8.77
C ALA A 687 -2.11 22.36 9.13
N ILE A 688 -2.05 23.61 9.58
CA ILE A 688 -0.80 24.23 10.04
C ILE A 688 -0.91 24.89 11.41
N GLY A 689 0.19 24.84 12.16
CA GLY A 689 0.35 25.47 13.47
C GLY A 689 1.59 26.36 13.54
N PRO A 690 1.55 27.62 13.06
CA PRO A 690 2.68 28.55 13.18
C PRO A 690 2.73 29.22 14.55
N LEU A 691 3.80 28.99 15.32
CA LEU A 691 3.99 29.58 16.64
C LEU A 691 4.98 30.75 16.56
N THR A 692 4.60 31.89 17.11
CA THR A 692 5.33 33.17 17.06
C THR A 692 6.09 33.41 15.73
N PRO A 693 5.37 33.37 14.60
CA PRO A 693 6.03 33.29 13.30
C PRO A 693 6.81 34.57 12.94
N ALA A 694 8.08 34.40 12.59
CA ALA A 694 8.95 35.51 12.16
C ALA A 694 8.61 36.06 10.76
N SER A 695 7.75 35.37 10.01
CA SER A 695 7.21 35.80 8.71
C SER A 695 5.77 35.31 8.53
N GLY A 696 5.02 35.90 7.60
CA GLY A 696 3.63 35.56 7.36
C GLY A 696 3.25 35.55 5.88
N LEU A 697 1.94 35.63 5.61
CA LEU A 697 1.45 35.97 4.28
C LEU A 697 1.82 37.42 3.94
N THR A 698 2.04 37.69 2.66
CA THR A 698 2.54 38.99 2.16
C THR A 698 1.66 39.59 1.06
N SER A 699 0.69 38.83 0.53
CA SER A 699 -0.26 39.33 -0.47
C SER A 699 -1.63 38.66 -0.36
N VAL A 700 -2.64 39.31 -0.95
CA VAL A 700 -3.99 38.73 -1.07
C VAL A 700 -3.99 37.48 -1.94
N ALA A 701 -3.11 37.39 -2.95
CA ALA A 701 -2.99 36.21 -3.79
C ALA A 701 -2.52 34.99 -2.97
N GLU A 702 -1.54 35.19 -2.07
CA GLU A 702 -1.09 34.13 -1.15
C GLU A 702 -2.19 33.73 -0.17
N ALA A 703 -2.95 34.69 0.37
CA ALA A 703 -4.10 34.40 1.24
C ALA A 703 -5.20 33.62 0.50
N ASN A 704 -5.46 33.96 -0.76
CA ASN A 704 -6.40 33.26 -1.62
C ASN A 704 -5.97 31.82 -1.96
N ALA A 705 -4.66 31.54 -1.95
CA ALA A 705 -4.15 30.19 -2.16
C ALA A 705 -4.39 29.26 -0.95
N VAL A 706 -4.57 29.82 0.26
CA VAL A 706 -4.73 29.06 1.50
C VAL A 706 -6.04 29.33 2.25
N VAL A 707 -7.04 29.95 1.62
CA VAL A 707 -8.35 30.33 2.21
C VAL A 707 -8.95 29.25 3.09
N TYR A 708 -8.96 28.01 2.62
CA TYR A 708 -9.61 26.90 3.29
C TYR A 708 -8.66 26.08 4.16
N LEU A 709 -7.34 26.34 4.13
CA LEU A 709 -6.36 25.61 4.92
C LEU A 709 -6.57 25.89 6.43
N PRO A 710 -6.90 24.87 7.24
CA PRO A 710 -6.99 25.02 8.69
C PRO A 710 -5.68 25.55 9.27
N THR A 711 -5.75 26.69 9.96
CA THR A 711 -4.58 27.37 10.52
C THR A 711 -4.82 27.79 11.97
N TRP A 712 -3.95 27.39 12.89
CA TRP A 712 -3.97 27.87 14.27
C TRP A 712 -2.62 28.48 14.66
N SER A 713 -2.57 29.81 14.72
CA SER A 713 -1.39 30.58 15.08
C SER A 713 -1.34 30.87 16.58
N PHE A 714 -0.14 30.96 17.16
CA PHE A 714 0.05 31.30 18.57
C PHE A 714 1.08 32.40 18.75
N ILE A 715 0.93 33.22 19.78
CA ILE A 715 1.94 34.20 20.24
C ILE A 715 1.72 34.51 21.72
N SER A 716 2.75 34.96 22.43
CA SER A 716 2.56 35.50 23.78
C SER A 716 2.57 37.02 23.77
N GLN A 717 1.82 37.61 24.69
CA GLN A 717 1.83 39.04 24.95
C GLN A 717 3.24 39.49 25.33
N GLY A 718 3.72 40.55 24.67
CA GLY A 718 5.06 41.09 24.92
C GLY A 718 6.20 40.35 24.22
N ASP A 719 5.93 39.45 23.27
CA ASP A 719 6.97 38.89 22.39
C ASP A 719 7.75 40.02 21.68
N PRO A 720 9.06 40.21 21.96
CA PRO A 720 9.79 41.35 21.45
C PRO A 720 10.25 41.19 19.99
N TYR A 721 10.14 40.00 19.41
CA TYR A 721 10.70 39.68 18.10
C TYR A 721 9.63 39.52 17.00
N CYS A 722 8.50 38.89 17.33
CA CYS A 722 7.55 38.43 16.32
C CYS A 722 6.12 38.97 16.53
N TRP A 723 5.89 39.81 17.55
CA TRP A 723 4.60 40.45 17.82
C TRP A 723 4.05 41.20 16.62
N THR A 724 4.79 42.18 16.12
CA THR A 724 4.37 43.00 14.98
C THR A 724 4.07 42.15 13.76
N THR A 725 4.95 41.20 13.42
CA THR A 725 4.77 40.33 12.26
C THR A 725 3.52 39.46 12.39
N THR A 726 3.31 38.84 13.55
CA THR A 726 2.17 37.93 13.78
C THR A 726 0.85 38.70 13.77
N MET A 727 0.77 39.84 14.47
CA MET A 727 -0.43 40.67 14.51
C MET A 727 -0.75 41.31 13.15
N ASN A 728 0.26 41.72 12.39
CA ASN A 728 0.05 42.21 11.03
C ASN A 728 -0.49 41.11 10.11
N ASN A 729 0.07 39.90 10.16
CA ASN A 729 -0.41 38.78 9.36
C ASN A 729 -1.85 38.40 9.74
N HIS A 730 -2.15 38.36 11.04
CA HIS A 730 -3.50 38.14 11.58
C HIS A 730 -4.52 39.16 11.04
N ASN A 731 -4.24 40.46 11.21
CA ASN A 731 -5.16 41.55 10.86
C ASN A 731 -5.30 41.76 9.34
N ASN A 732 -4.22 41.55 8.58
CA ASN A 732 -4.21 41.82 7.15
C ASN A 732 -4.69 40.63 6.32
N TYR A 733 -4.45 39.40 6.78
CA TYR A 733 -4.73 38.20 5.99
C TYR A 733 -5.58 37.17 6.74
N GLY A 734 -5.15 36.76 7.93
CA GLY A 734 -5.79 35.69 8.70
C GLY A 734 -7.29 35.91 8.91
N LEU A 735 -7.67 37.00 9.58
CA LEU A 735 -9.07 37.33 9.85
C LEU A 735 -9.90 37.66 8.61
N LYS A 736 -9.26 38.19 7.56
CA LYS A 736 -9.97 38.75 6.40
C LYS A 736 -10.29 37.70 5.34
N TYR A 737 -9.40 36.74 5.12
CA TYR A 737 -9.50 35.82 3.99
C TYR A 737 -9.63 34.35 4.39
N LEU A 738 -9.01 33.92 5.48
CA LEU A 738 -8.98 32.50 5.85
C LEU A 738 -10.29 32.09 6.54
N LYS A 739 -10.82 30.91 6.18
CA LYS A 739 -12.13 30.42 6.65
C LYS A 739 -12.05 29.58 7.93
N ASP A 740 -10.94 28.88 8.15
CA ASP A 740 -10.67 28.11 9.38
C ASP A 740 -9.34 28.59 9.97
N TYR A 741 -9.35 29.82 10.51
CA TYR A 741 -8.18 30.46 11.09
C TYR A 741 -8.41 30.86 12.54
N ARG A 742 -7.42 30.58 13.39
CA ARG A 742 -7.39 30.87 14.82
C ARG A 742 -6.09 31.56 15.19
N LEU A 743 -6.17 32.49 16.14
CA LEU A 743 -5.01 33.07 16.83
C LEU A 743 -5.23 32.94 18.34
N THR A 744 -4.28 32.33 19.02
CA THR A 744 -4.21 32.33 20.48
C THR A 744 -3.11 33.29 20.94
N ILE A 745 -3.48 34.26 21.77
CA ILE A 745 -2.55 35.18 22.44
C ILE A 745 -2.43 34.74 23.90
N LEU A 746 -1.26 34.20 24.28
CA LEU A 746 -0.97 33.81 25.66
C LEU A 746 -0.68 35.08 26.50
N PRO A 747 -1.24 35.23 27.72
CA PRO A 747 -0.90 36.36 28.59
C PRO A 747 0.58 36.34 28.97
N GLU A 748 1.16 35.14 29.13
CA GLU A 748 2.56 34.91 29.40
C GLU A 748 2.99 33.53 28.89
N SER A 749 4.28 33.35 28.59
CA SER A 749 4.87 32.05 28.25
C SER A 749 5.18 31.27 29.53
N SER A 750 4.18 30.65 30.16
CA SER A 750 4.35 29.93 31.43
C SER A 750 4.03 28.43 31.34
N LEU A 751 4.77 27.60 32.07
CA LEU A 751 4.65 26.14 32.09
C LEU A 751 4.72 25.61 33.53
N ILE A 752 3.95 24.57 33.86
CA ILE A 752 4.05 23.86 35.14
C ILE A 752 5.00 22.65 34.97
N VAL A 753 6.12 22.71 35.69
CA VAL A 753 7.11 21.62 35.75
C VAL A 753 7.15 21.13 37.19
N ASP A 754 6.89 19.84 37.41
CA ASP A 754 6.89 19.19 38.72
C ASP A 754 6.05 19.93 39.79
N GLY A 755 4.89 20.46 39.37
CA GLY A 755 3.96 21.19 40.24
C GLY A 755 4.32 22.67 40.49
N VAL A 756 5.39 23.18 39.88
CA VAL A 756 5.84 24.58 40.01
C VAL A 756 5.65 25.33 38.69
N LYS A 757 5.06 26.53 38.75
CA LYS A 757 4.87 27.40 37.57
C LYS A 757 6.15 28.18 37.26
N TYR A 758 6.65 28.05 36.03
CA TYR A 758 7.80 28.79 35.51
C TYR A 758 7.36 29.73 34.40
N VAL A 759 7.80 30.98 34.45
CA VAL A 759 7.54 32.00 33.42
C VAL A 759 8.81 32.21 32.60
N TRP A 760 8.72 31.97 31.30
CA TRP A 760 9.80 32.10 30.34
C TRP A 760 9.72 33.42 29.58
N ASN A 761 10.76 33.69 28.77
CA ASN A 761 10.74 34.79 27.82
C ASN A 761 9.42 34.72 26.99
N PRO A 762 8.68 35.84 26.81
CA PRO A 762 7.47 35.86 26.01
C PRO A 762 7.65 35.29 24.60
N HIS A 763 8.84 35.34 24.03
CA HIS A 763 9.14 34.69 22.75
C HIS A 763 8.89 33.17 22.76
N ALA A 764 9.11 32.49 23.89
CA ALA A 764 9.05 31.03 23.99
C ALA A 764 7.63 30.44 24.14
N CYS A 765 6.65 30.98 23.40
CA CYS A 765 5.25 30.52 23.47
C CYS A 765 5.07 29.03 23.11
N TRP A 766 6.03 28.44 22.41
CA TRP A 766 6.03 27.03 22.05
C TRP A 766 6.17 26.07 23.24
N LEU A 767 6.77 26.51 24.35
CA LEU A 767 6.92 25.72 25.56
C LEU A 767 5.57 25.24 26.11
N PRO A 768 4.64 26.15 26.49
CA PRO A 768 3.32 25.74 26.95
C PRO A 768 2.48 25.07 25.87
N THR A 769 2.54 25.56 24.63
CA THR A 769 1.68 25.07 23.54
C THR A 769 1.98 23.62 23.15
N TYR A 770 3.24 23.25 22.91
CA TYR A 770 3.58 21.88 22.52
C TYR A 770 3.56 20.87 23.68
N ASN A 771 3.39 21.34 24.92
CA ASN A 771 3.27 20.48 26.09
C ASN A 771 1.85 20.47 26.67
N GLY A 772 0.87 21.05 25.96
CA GLY A 772 -0.54 21.02 26.34
C GLY A 772 -0.84 21.79 27.63
N GLN A 773 0.02 22.73 28.00
CA GLN A 773 -0.04 23.47 29.25
C GLN A 773 -0.03 24.98 29.00
N TYR A 774 -1.13 25.51 28.45
CA TYR A 774 -1.37 26.95 28.38
C TYR A 774 -2.60 27.30 29.23
N ASP A 775 -2.57 28.47 29.85
CA ASP A 775 -3.47 28.97 30.91
C ASP A 775 -4.91 28.42 30.85
N GLU A 776 -5.38 27.87 31.97
CA GLU A 776 -6.75 27.38 32.16
C GLU A 776 -7.83 28.43 31.93
N ASN A 777 -7.49 29.72 32.02
CA ASN A 777 -8.38 30.85 31.69
C ASN A 777 -8.45 31.17 30.19
N LEU A 778 -7.54 30.60 29.38
CA LEU A 778 -7.56 30.64 27.91
C LEU A 778 -8.14 29.37 27.29
N ASN A 779 -8.39 28.33 28.10
CA ASN A 779 -9.22 27.22 27.69
C ASN A 779 -10.65 27.74 27.55
N ASP A 780 -11.02 28.16 26.35
CA ASP A 780 -12.36 27.80 25.89
C ASP A 780 -12.44 26.27 26.04
N PRO A 781 -13.25 25.73 26.96
CA PRO A 781 -13.36 24.29 27.16
C PRO A 781 -13.80 23.55 25.88
N ASN A 782 -14.19 24.28 24.83
CA ASN A 782 -14.48 23.74 23.51
C ASN A 782 -13.27 23.65 22.54
N ASN A 783 -12.08 24.17 22.88
CA ASN A 783 -10.97 24.33 21.89
C ASN A 783 -9.81 23.33 22.00
N GLY A 784 -9.64 22.60 23.11
CA GLY A 784 -8.63 21.52 23.24
C GLY A 784 -7.17 21.97 23.07
N THR A 785 -6.24 21.00 22.93
CA THR A 785 -4.81 21.26 22.68
C THR A 785 -4.49 21.47 21.19
N LEU A 786 -3.35 22.10 20.85
CA LEU A 786 -2.89 22.19 19.44
C LEU A 786 -2.76 20.80 18.80
N GLN A 787 -2.27 19.83 19.57
CA GLN A 787 -2.09 18.43 19.19
C GLN A 787 -3.44 17.80 18.84
N ASP A 788 -4.42 17.90 19.74
CA ASP A 788 -5.78 17.41 19.52
C ASP A 788 -6.38 18.02 18.24
N TRP A 789 -6.21 19.33 18.06
CA TRP A 789 -6.76 20.03 16.92
C TRP A 789 -6.08 19.67 15.61
N LEU A 790 -4.74 19.59 15.55
CA LEU A 790 -4.04 19.16 14.33
C LEU A 790 -4.49 17.75 13.92
N PHE A 791 -4.52 16.81 14.85
CA PHE A 791 -4.88 15.41 14.58
C PHE A 791 -6.38 15.19 14.33
N SER A 792 -7.22 16.18 14.65
CA SER A 792 -8.63 16.19 14.24
C SER A 792 -8.83 16.63 12.79
N LYS A 793 -7.80 17.17 12.11
CA LYS A 793 -7.91 17.64 10.73
C LYS A 793 -7.49 16.56 9.74
N SER A 794 -8.28 16.46 8.68
CA SER A 794 -7.99 15.67 7.47
C SER A 794 -8.34 16.51 6.26
N LYS A 795 -7.70 16.23 5.12
CA LYS A 795 -8.17 16.73 3.83
C LYS A 795 -9.47 16.07 3.41
N ILE A 796 -9.72 14.82 3.80
CA ILE A 796 -11.01 14.19 3.55
C ILE A 796 -12.02 14.79 4.53
N ILE A 797 -13.00 15.52 4.00
CA ILE A 797 -14.08 16.14 4.77
C ILE A 797 -15.16 15.09 5.06
N SER A 798 -15.58 14.34 4.03
CA SER A 798 -16.58 13.29 4.16
C SER A 798 -16.46 12.27 3.02
N VAL A 799 -16.98 11.07 3.29
CA VAL A 799 -17.14 10.00 2.30
C VAL A 799 -18.64 9.70 2.23
N PRO A 800 -19.36 10.21 1.21
CA PRO A 800 -20.78 9.90 1.02
C PRO A 800 -21.04 8.38 1.02
N VAL A 801 -22.17 7.98 1.63
CA VAL A 801 -22.61 6.59 1.66
C VAL A 801 -22.94 6.12 0.24
N VAL A 802 -22.47 4.93 -0.11
CA VAL A 802 -22.75 4.30 -1.40
C VAL A 802 -23.98 3.40 -1.29
N ALA A 803 -24.91 3.51 -2.23
CA ALA A 803 -25.99 2.53 -2.37
C ALA A 803 -25.52 1.37 -3.24
N VAL A 804 -25.69 0.14 -2.76
CA VAL A 804 -25.40 -1.10 -3.51
C VAL A 804 -26.64 -1.98 -3.45
N GLU A 805 -26.97 -2.61 -4.57
CA GLU A 805 -28.13 -3.48 -4.67
C GLU A 805 -27.68 -4.88 -5.10
N THR A 806 -28.33 -5.90 -4.57
CA THR A 806 -28.11 -7.29 -4.99
C THR A 806 -29.37 -8.13 -4.83
N MET A 807 -29.39 -9.32 -5.43
CA MET A 807 -30.44 -10.31 -5.23
C MET A 807 -30.00 -11.32 -4.16
N ALA A 808 -30.93 -11.88 -3.42
CA ALA A 808 -30.63 -12.91 -2.44
C ALA A 808 -29.94 -14.13 -3.08
N GLY A 809 -28.85 -14.59 -2.46
CA GLY A 809 -27.97 -15.65 -2.95
C GLY A 809 -26.84 -15.16 -3.87
N ILE A 810 -26.89 -13.91 -4.35
CA ILE A 810 -25.85 -13.32 -5.20
C ILE A 810 -24.96 -12.42 -4.34
N ARG A 811 -23.63 -12.59 -4.43
CA ARG A 811 -22.68 -11.74 -3.72
C ARG A 811 -22.76 -10.30 -4.27
N PRO A 812 -22.90 -9.27 -3.43
CA PRO A 812 -22.92 -7.88 -3.89
C PRO A 812 -21.64 -7.50 -4.66
N THR A 813 -21.79 -6.80 -5.77
CA THR A 813 -20.68 -6.23 -6.53
C THR A 813 -20.34 -4.85 -5.96
N MET A 814 -19.25 -4.78 -5.21
CA MET A 814 -18.80 -3.53 -4.59
C MET A 814 -18.02 -2.67 -5.59
N PRO A 815 -18.22 -1.34 -5.62
CA PRO A 815 -17.47 -0.48 -6.54
C PRO A 815 -16.00 -0.39 -6.13
N GLY A 816 -15.09 -0.36 -7.11
CA GLY A 816 -13.64 -0.23 -6.86
C GLY A 816 -13.22 1.18 -6.39
N THR A 817 -14.08 2.18 -6.60
CA THR A 817 -13.87 3.57 -6.18
C THR A 817 -15.10 4.14 -5.52
N VAL A 818 -14.91 5.06 -4.58
CA VAL A 818 -15.98 5.87 -3.99
C VAL A 818 -15.75 7.35 -4.25
N THR A 819 -16.84 8.10 -4.24
CA THR A 819 -16.79 9.54 -4.18
C THR A 819 -16.35 9.99 -2.79
N VAL A 820 -15.42 10.94 -2.73
CA VAL A 820 -14.88 11.53 -1.50
C VAL A 820 -14.92 13.05 -1.65
N VAL A 821 -15.32 13.75 -0.59
CA VAL A 821 -15.26 15.21 -0.54
C VAL A 821 -13.95 15.60 0.13
N CYS A 822 -13.02 16.13 -0.66
CA CYS A 822 -11.70 16.57 -0.23
C CYS A 822 -11.65 18.08 -0.08
N ARG A 823 -10.92 18.58 0.91
CA ARG A 823 -10.56 19.97 1.06
C ARG A 823 -9.31 20.28 0.23
N HIS A 824 -9.43 21.26 -0.63
CA HIS A 824 -8.33 21.96 -1.28
C HIS A 824 -8.23 23.37 -0.69
N SER A 825 -7.03 23.84 -0.43
CA SER A 825 -6.74 25.08 0.29
C SER A 825 -7.25 26.33 -0.43
N SER A 826 -7.30 26.31 -1.77
CA SER A 826 -7.77 27.46 -2.57
C SER A 826 -9.26 27.38 -2.97
N THR A 827 -9.78 26.18 -3.22
CA THR A 827 -11.14 25.99 -3.77
C THR A 827 -12.16 25.45 -2.77
N GLY A 828 -11.72 24.94 -1.61
CA GLY A 828 -12.60 24.42 -0.56
C GLY A 828 -12.97 22.95 -0.81
N ALA A 829 -14.24 22.61 -0.62
CA ALA A 829 -14.72 21.25 -0.78
C ALA A 829 -14.83 20.88 -2.26
N VAL A 830 -14.07 19.86 -2.68
CA VAL A 830 -14.03 19.32 -4.04
C VAL A 830 -14.34 17.83 -3.99
N THR A 831 -15.17 17.36 -4.91
CA THR A 831 -15.55 15.96 -5.03
C THR A 831 -14.57 15.20 -5.92
N GLU A 832 -14.00 14.10 -5.42
CA GLU A 832 -13.01 13.28 -6.11
C GLU A 832 -13.36 11.79 -6.03
N ALA A 833 -12.99 11.01 -7.06
CA ALA A 833 -13.07 9.55 -7.01
C ALA A 833 -11.78 8.99 -6.38
N ARG A 834 -11.92 8.11 -5.39
CA ARG A 834 -10.80 7.49 -4.67
C ARG A 834 -10.97 5.98 -4.59
N SER A 835 -9.87 5.26 -4.62
CA SER A 835 -9.90 3.80 -4.54
C SER A 835 -10.33 3.33 -3.16
N VAL A 836 -11.14 2.27 -3.09
CA VAL A 836 -11.62 1.68 -1.83
C VAL A 836 -11.34 0.18 -1.79
N ALA A 837 -10.89 -0.30 -0.63
CA ALA A 837 -10.79 -1.71 -0.34
C ALA A 837 -11.91 -2.09 0.65
N TRP A 838 -12.93 -2.80 0.18
CA TRP A 838 -14.07 -3.22 1.00
C TRP A 838 -13.73 -4.42 1.88
N ASN A 839 -14.31 -4.46 3.08
CA ASN A 839 -14.24 -5.61 3.96
C ASN A 839 -14.97 -6.82 3.34
N ASN A 840 -14.59 -8.03 3.78
CA ASN A 840 -15.30 -9.24 3.37
C ASN A 840 -16.76 -9.20 3.82
N ILE A 841 -17.64 -9.63 2.92
CA ILE A 841 -19.07 -9.71 3.16
C ILE A 841 -19.42 -11.15 3.53
N ASP A 842 -20.06 -11.35 4.68
CA ASP A 842 -20.57 -12.66 5.10
C ASP A 842 -21.68 -13.13 4.13
N PRO A 843 -21.57 -14.34 3.54
CA PRO A 843 -22.63 -14.93 2.72
C PRO A 843 -24.02 -14.98 3.35
N GLN A 844 -24.11 -15.06 4.69
CA GLN A 844 -25.40 -15.05 5.40
C GLN A 844 -26.13 -13.71 5.27
N ASN A 845 -25.40 -12.60 5.10
CA ASN A 845 -26.00 -11.28 4.99
C ASN A 845 -26.79 -11.10 3.68
N TYR A 846 -26.44 -11.83 2.62
CA TYR A 846 -27.18 -11.83 1.35
C TYR A 846 -27.89 -13.15 1.07
N ALA A 847 -28.06 -14.02 2.06
CA ALA A 847 -28.85 -15.24 1.92
C ALA A 847 -30.37 -14.94 1.85
N GLN A 848 -31.15 -15.92 1.38
CA GLN A 848 -32.62 -15.84 1.34
C GLN A 848 -33.25 -15.54 2.70
N THR A 849 -32.61 -15.98 3.79
CA THR A 849 -33.05 -15.77 5.18
C THR A 849 -32.29 -14.65 5.90
N GLY A 850 -31.43 -13.90 5.21
CA GLY A 850 -30.62 -12.83 5.80
C GLY A 850 -31.42 -11.59 6.27
N PRO A 851 -30.76 -10.48 6.61
CA PRO A 851 -31.40 -9.28 7.14
C PRO A 851 -32.15 -8.40 6.11
N GLY A 852 -32.01 -8.63 4.80
CA GLY A 852 -32.67 -7.84 3.74
C GLY A 852 -31.97 -6.52 3.41
N ALA A 853 -31.28 -5.91 4.38
CA ALA A 853 -30.31 -4.84 4.16
C ALA A 853 -29.17 -4.92 5.19
N PHE A 854 -27.97 -4.49 4.82
CA PHE A 854 -26.82 -4.44 5.72
C PHE A 854 -25.80 -3.40 5.26
N THR A 855 -24.85 -3.05 6.12
CA THR A 855 -23.76 -2.14 5.79
C THR A 855 -22.46 -2.90 5.56
N VAL A 856 -21.65 -2.40 4.64
CA VAL A 856 -20.28 -2.87 4.41
C VAL A 856 -19.36 -1.67 4.54
N GLU A 857 -18.33 -1.81 5.36
CA GLU A 857 -17.28 -0.80 5.46
C GLU A 857 -16.13 -1.10 4.50
N GLY A 858 -15.49 -0.05 4.01
CA GLY A 858 -14.29 -0.11 3.19
C GLY A 858 -13.26 0.91 3.64
N THR A 859 -12.00 0.66 3.34
CA THR A 859 -10.89 1.56 3.63
C THR A 859 -10.52 2.35 2.39
N VAL A 860 -10.56 3.69 2.47
CA VAL A 860 -10.23 4.58 1.34
C VAL A 860 -8.71 4.70 1.23
N GLU A 861 -8.11 4.20 0.15
CA GLU A 861 -6.67 4.27 -0.13
C GLU A 861 -5.72 3.86 1.02
N GLY A 862 -6.18 3.02 1.96
CA GLY A 862 -5.42 2.62 3.15
C GLY A 862 -5.34 3.68 4.27
N CYS A 863 -6.11 4.77 4.14
CA CYS A 863 -6.25 5.83 5.14
C CYS A 863 -7.25 5.45 6.25
N VAL A 864 -7.39 6.29 7.26
CA VAL A 864 -8.27 6.00 8.41
C VAL A 864 -9.74 6.28 8.12
N GLU A 865 -10.05 7.16 7.17
CA GLU A 865 -11.41 7.45 6.73
C GLU A 865 -12.04 6.23 6.05
N LYS A 866 -13.26 5.88 6.48
CA LYS A 866 -14.00 4.72 6.00
C LYS A 866 -15.02 5.12 4.95
N ALA A 867 -15.13 4.28 3.93
CA ALA A 867 -16.28 4.26 3.05
C ALA A 867 -17.35 3.34 3.65
N VAL A 868 -18.61 3.71 3.51
CA VAL A 868 -19.74 2.88 3.92
C VAL A 868 -20.64 2.66 2.72
N ALA A 869 -20.99 1.40 2.49
CA ALA A 869 -21.99 1.02 1.51
C ALA A 869 -23.21 0.44 2.23
N ASN A 870 -24.39 0.96 1.92
CA ASN A 870 -25.66 0.36 2.30
C ASN A 870 -26.05 -0.61 1.19
N VAL A 871 -26.09 -1.90 1.53
CA VAL A 871 -26.46 -2.97 0.61
C VAL A 871 -27.92 -3.34 0.83
N THR A 872 -28.75 -3.22 -0.20
CA THR A 872 -30.13 -3.72 -0.22
C THR A 872 -30.18 -5.07 -0.94
N VAL A 873 -30.87 -6.05 -0.35
CA VAL A 873 -31.01 -7.40 -0.88
C VAL A 873 -32.47 -7.64 -1.31
N TYR A 874 -32.70 -7.71 -2.62
CA TYR A 874 -34.01 -8.02 -3.19
C TYR A 874 -34.27 -9.54 -3.19
N ARG A 875 -35.51 -9.92 -2.85
CA ARG A 875 -35.97 -11.30 -2.71
C ARG A 875 -37.15 -11.58 -3.61
N ALA A 876 -37.34 -12.85 -3.95
CA ALA A 876 -38.55 -13.25 -4.64
C ALA A 876 -39.76 -13.12 -3.70
N PRO A 877 -40.94 -12.77 -4.23
CA PRO A 877 -42.19 -12.88 -3.50
C PRO A 877 -42.48 -14.34 -3.17
N LEU A 878 -43.20 -14.60 -2.08
CA LEU A 878 -43.61 -15.93 -1.68
C LEU A 878 -45.11 -16.10 -1.92
N LEU A 879 -45.48 -17.02 -2.82
CA LEU A 879 -46.87 -17.39 -3.06
C LEU A 879 -47.37 -18.28 -1.92
N ASN A 880 -48.50 -17.94 -1.32
CA ASN A 880 -49.10 -18.77 -0.26
C ASN A 880 -49.48 -20.15 -0.80
N SER A 881 -49.61 -21.13 0.09
CA SER A 881 -50.04 -22.48 -0.29
C SER A 881 -51.39 -22.46 -1.01
N LEU A 882 -51.50 -23.21 -2.11
CA LEU A 882 -52.72 -23.38 -2.88
C LEU A 882 -53.42 -24.68 -2.50
N SER A 883 -54.76 -24.67 -2.53
CA SER A 883 -55.58 -25.87 -2.41
C SER A 883 -55.87 -26.46 -3.80
N ASN A 884 -56.22 -27.75 -3.84
CA ASN A 884 -56.89 -28.34 -4.99
C ASN A 884 -58.39 -28.09 -4.89
N TYR A 885 -59.07 -27.96 -6.04
CA TYR A 885 -60.49 -27.62 -6.11
C TYR A 885 -61.25 -28.70 -6.86
N ILE A 886 -62.48 -28.98 -6.40
CA ILE A 886 -63.46 -29.80 -7.12
C ILE A 886 -64.68 -28.91 -7.31
N ILE A 887 -65.15 -28.79 -8.55
CA ILE A 887 -66.30 -27.97 -8.93
C ILE A 887 -67.16 -28.76 -9.91
N ASP A 888 -68.48 -28.57 -9.89
CA ASP A 888 -69.33 -29.16 -10.91
C ASP A 888 -69.41 -28.25 -12.14
N ALA A 889 -69.54 -28.84 -13.33
CA ALA A 889 -69.73 -28.08 -14.56
C ALA A 889 -70.92 -27.10 -14.44
N GLY A 890 -70.74 -25.89 -14.95
CA GLY A 890 -71.71 -24.78 -14.87
C GLY A 890 -71.65 -23.96 -13.57
N LYS A 891 -70.85 -24.34 -12.57
CA LYS A 891 -70.68 -23.56 -11.32
C LYS A 891 -69.42 -22.67 -11.39
N LEU A 892 -69.52 -21.44 -10.88
CA LEU A 892 -68.40 -20.50 -10.82
C LEU A 892 -67.40 -20.91 -9.73
N LEU A 893 -66.17 -21.22 -10.12
CA LEU A 893 -65.00 -21.25 -9.24
C LEU A 893 -64.39 -19.84 -9.19
N SER A 894 -64.31 -19.24 -8.00
CA SER A 894 -63.66 -17.95 -7.77
C SER A 894 -62.75 -18.03 -6.55
N LEU A 895 -61.49 -17.61 -6.69
CA LEU A 895 -60.52 -17.55 -5.60
C LEU A 895 -59.59 -16.34 -5.81
N THR A 896 -58.94 -15.90 -4.74
CA THR A 896 -57.93 -14.83 -4.80
C THR A 896 -56.60 -15.39 -4.33
N LEU A 897 -55.59 -15.35 -5.20
CA LEU A 897 -54.22 -15.69 -4.87
C LEU A 897 -53.69 -14.66 -3.86
N SER A 898 -52.88 -15.11 -2.91
CA SER A 898 -52.19 -14.23 -1.97
C SER A 898 -50.72 -14.59 -1.92
N ALA A 899 -49.87 -13.57 -1.90
CA ALA A 899 -48.44 -13.69 -1.78
C ALA A 899 -47.91 -12.55 -0.90
N THR A 900 -46.71 -12.73 -0.37
CA THR A 900 -46.01 -11.72 0.43
C THR A 900 -44.65 -11.45 -0.19
N ASP A 901 -44.28 -10.18 -0.36
CA ASP A 901 -42.92 -9.81 -0.76
C ASP A 901 -42.09 -9.40 0.46
N PRO A 902 -40.93 -10.04 0.73
CA PRO A 902 -40.08 -9.69 1.86
C PRO A 902 -39.53 -8.26 1.83
N ASN A 903 -39.47 -7.62 0.66
CA ASN A 903 -39.01 -6.25 0.47
C ASN A 903 -40.15 -5.23 0.39
N GLY A 904 -41.41 -5.70 0.41
CA GLY A 904 -42.59 -4.85 0.27
C GLY A 904 -42.84 -4.36 -1.16
N ASP A 905 -42.23 -5.02 -2.17
CA ASP A 905 -42.43 -4.70 -3.57
C ASP A 905 -43.88 -4.98 -4.05
N ASN A 906 -44.31 -4.27 -5.09
CA ASN A 906 -45.60 -4.55 -5.72
C ASN A 906 -45.59 -5.92 -6.40
N LEU A 907 -46.71 -6.64 -6.26
CA LEU A 907 -46.88 -8.01 -6.75
C LEU A 907 -47.72 -8.04 -8.03
N PHE A 908 -47.33 -8.89 -8.97
CA PHE A 908 -48.02 -9.17 -10.22
C PHE A 908 -48.26 -10.68 -10.36
N TYR A 909 -49.50 -11.08 -10.59
CA TYR A 909 -49.90 -12.48 -10.70
C TYR A 909 -50.03 -12.90 -12.17
N SER A 910 -49.65 -14.14 -12.46
CA SER A 910 -49.83 -14.76 -13.77
C SER A 910 -50.10 -16.25 -13.62
N ALA A 911 -50.52 -16.92 -14.69
CA ALA A 911 -50.71 -18.35 -14.68
C ALA A 911 -50.40 -18.96 -16.05
N THR A 912 -49.92 -20.19 -16.05
CA THR A 912 -49.80 -21.05 -17.23
C THR A 912 -50.80 -22.19 -17.15
N ASN A 913 -51.19 -22.74 -18.31
CA ASN A 913 -52.22 -23.78 -18.44
C ASN A 913 -53.60 -23.37 -17.90
N LEU A 914 -53.98 -22.09 -18.08
CA LEU A 914 -55.33 -21.63 -17.77
C LEU A 914 -56.36 -22.35 -18.66
N PRO A 915 -57.40 -22.99 -18.09
CA PRO A 915 -58.47 -23.59 -18.87
C PRO A 915 -59.19 -22.56 -19.74
N ALA A 916 -59.74 -22.98 -20.88
CA ALA A 916 -60.50 -22.09 -21.74
C ALA A 916 -61.68 -21.47 -20.97
N GLY A 917 -61.83 -20.15 -21.05
CA GLY A 917 -62.83 -19.37 -20.32
C GLY A 917 -62.42 -18.94 -18.91
N ALA A 918 -61.31 -19.45 -18.36
CA ALA A 918 -60.77 -18.99 -17.08
C ALA A 918 -60.08 -17.62 -17.23
N LYS A 919 -60.17 -16.79 -16.18
CA LYS A 919 -59.54 -15.46 -16.12
C LYS A 919 -58.74 -15.32 -14.82
N LEU A 920 -57.60 -14.67 -14.90
CA LEU A 920 -56.81 -14.24 -13.74
C LEU A 920 -56.52 -12.74 -13.88
N ASP A 921 -56.88 -11.97 -12.85
CA ASP A 921 -56.51 -10.57 -12.75
C ASP A 921 -55.04 -10.46 -12.26
N PRO A 922 -54.15 -9.81 -13.04
CA PRO A 922 -52.73 -9.77 -12.73
C PRO A 922 -52.35 -8.85 -11.56
N VAL A 923 -53.26 -8.00 -11.08
CA VAL A 923 -53.00 -7.08 -9.97
C VAL A 923 -53.68 -7.57 -8.70
N THR A 924 -54.94 -8.00 -8.79
CA THR A 924 -55.69 -8.44 -7.61
C THR A 924 -55.47 -9.91 -7.27
N GLY A 925 -54.89 -10.70 -8.18
CA GLY A 925 -54.74 -12.14 -8.01
C GLY A 925 -56.07 -12.91 -8.08
N LYS A 926 -57.16 -12.25 -8.50
CA LYS A 926 -58.49 -12.87 -8.57
C LYS A 926 -58.60 -13.78 -9.78
N PHE A 927 -58.72 -15.08 -9.51
CA PHE A 927 -59.02 -16.11 -10.50
C PHE A 927 -60.53 -16.39 -10.54
N SER A 928 -61.09 -16.50 -11.74
CA SER A 928 -62.48 -16.91 -11.95
C SER A 928 -62.64 -17.83 -13.16
N TRP A 929 -63.47 -18.86 -13.01
CA TRP A 929 -63.77 -19.80 -14.09
C TRP A 929 -65.13 -20.47 -13.87
N THR A 930 -65.96 -20.49 -14.90
CA THR A 930 -67.21 -21.27 -14.93
C THR A 930 -67.07 -22.32 -16.04
N PRO A 931 -66.66 -23.56 -15.72
CA PRO A 931 -66.48 -24.59 -16.73
C PRO A 931 -67.80 -24.97 -17.42
N GLU A 932 -67.77 -25.23 -18.71
CA GLU A 932 -68.89 -25.79 -19.48
C GLU A 932 -69.00 -27.31 -19.25
N LEU A 933 -70.14 -27.91 -19.60
CA LEU A 933 -70.36 -29.36 -19.48
C LEU A 933 -69.32 -30.20 -20.23
N SER A 934 -68.85 -29.69 -21.38
CA SER A 934 -67.79 -30.29 -22.20
C SER A 934 -66.40 -30.23 -21.56
N GLN A 935 -66.24 -29.46 -20.49
CA GLN A 935 -64.99 -29.24 -19.78
C GLN A 935 -64.88 -30.08 -18.49
N ALA A 936 -65.68 -31.14 -18.37
CA ALA A 936 -65.51 -32.14 -17.30
C ALA A 936 -64.14 -32.83 -17.44
N GLY A 937 -63.40 -32.94 -16.33
CA GLY A 937 -62.03 -33.46 -16.34
C GLY A 937 -61.14 -32.82 -15.29
N THR A 938 -59.83 -33.10 -15.34
CA THR A 938 -58.84 -32.60 -14.39
C THR A 938 -57.88 -31.63 -15.07
N TYR A 939 -57.70 -30.44 -14.48
CA TYR A 939 -56.85 -29.37 -14.98
C TYR A 939 -55.75 -29.08 -13.96
N THR A 940 -54.50 -29.01 -14.42
CA THR A 940 -53.37 -28.57 -13.58
C THR A 940 -52.95 -27.17 -14.01
N VAL A 941 -53.21 -26.18 -13.16
CA VAL A 941 -52.88 -24.77 -13.40
C VAL A 941 -51.67 -24.40 -12.57
N GLN A 942 -50.65 -23.80 -13.18
CA GLN A 942 -49.52 -23.23 -12.46
C GLN A 942 -49.75 -21.74 -12.29
N PHE A 943 -49.90 -21.29 -11.05
CA PHE A 943 -49.98 -19.89 -10.70
C PHE A 943 -48.58 -19.39 -10.34
N MET A 944 -48.27 -18.18 -10.80
CA MET A 944 -47.00 -17.51 -10.59
C MET A 944 -47.25 -16.13 -10.01
N VAL A 945 -46.34 -15.66 -9.19
CA VAL A 945 -46.28 -14.28 -8.71
C VAL A 945 -44.89 -13.73 -8.98
N SER A 946 -44.82 -12.50 -9.46
CA SER A 946 -43.58 -11.76 -9.69
C SER A 946 -43.62 -10.41 -9.00
N ASN A 947 -42.48 -9.91 -8.54
CA ASN A 947 -42.38 -8.54 -8.02
C ASN A 947 -41.86 -7.54 -9.07
N THR A 948 -41.70 -6.27 -8.67
CA THR A 948 -41.16 -5.18 -9.50
C THR A 948 -39.76 -5.44 -10.04
N HIS A 949 -38.97 -6.27 -9.34
CA HIS A 949 -37.62 -6.70 -9.73
C HIS A 949 -37.63 -7.98 -10.60
N GLN A 950 -38.80 -8.43 -11.07
CA GLN A 950 -39.00 -9.62 -11.89
C GLN A 950 -38.57 -10.94 -11.23
N LEU A 951 -38.41 -10.95 -9.90
CA LEU A 951 -38.19 -12.18 -9.13
C LEU A 951 -39.53 -12.90 -8.98
N THR A 952 -39.54 -14.23 -9.05
CA THR A 952 -40.77 -15.02 -9.15
C THR A 952 -40.84 -16.19 -8.17
N ASP A 953 -42.06 -16.55 -7.78
CA ASP A 953 -42.41 -17.83 -7.15
C ASP A 953 -43.62 -18.44 -7.88
N SER A 954 -43.73 -19.77 -7.84
CA SER A 954 -44.80 -20.48 -8.56
C SER A 954 -45.29 -21.71 -7.79
N LYS A 955 -46.60 -21.97 -7.88
CA LYS A 955 -47.24 -23.15 -7.31
C LYS A 955 -48.29 -23.69 -8.25
N THR A 956 -48.48 -25.00 -8.21
CA THR A 956 -49.50 -25.69 -9.00
C THR A 956 -50.74 -25.98 -8.15
N ALA A 957 -51.91 -25.89 -8.78
CA ALA A 957 -53.19 -26.32 -8.21
C ALA A 957 -53.91 -27.21 -9.22
N THR A 958 -54.56 -28.25 -8.72
CA THR A 958 -55.40 -29.15 -9.52
C THR A 958 -56.86 -28.77 -9.36
N ILE A 959 -57.57 -28.61 -10.47
CA ILE A 959 -59.02 -28.33 -10.51
C ILE A 959 -59.71 -29.50 -11.21
N VAL A 960 -60.59 -30.20 -10.51
CA VAL A 960 -61.42 -31.28 -11.05
C VAL A 960 -62.82 -30.74 -11.32
N VAL A 961 -63.29 -30.88 -12.56
CA VAL A 961 -64.64 -30.53 -12.98
C VAL A 961 -65.48 -31.80 -13.12
N ASN A 962 -66.53 -31.93 -12.32
CA ASN A 962 -67.47 -33.03 -12.40
C ASN A 962 -68.51 -32.80 -13.51
N HIS A 963 -68.97 -33.88 -14.15
CA HIS A 963 -70.05 -33.88 -15.14
C HIS A 963 -71.43 -33.97 -14.46
N ILE A 964 -72.45 -33.28 -14.99
CA ILE A 964 -73.85 -33.29 -14.53
C ILE A 964 -74.78 -33.64 -15.71
N ASN A 965 -75.72 -34.59 -15.53
CA ASN A 965 -76.71 -35.06 -16.53
C ASN A 965 -78.05 -34.28 -16.44
N HIS A 966 -78.73 -34.06 -17.57
CA HIS A 966 -80.06 -33.49 -17.73
C HIS A 966 -81.04 -34.52 -18.30
N GLN A 967 -82.36 -34.27 -18.27
CA GLN A 967 -83.38 -35.19 -18.79
C GLN A 967 -83.72 -34.92 -20.27
N PRO A 968 -84.20 -35.92 -21.03
CA PRO A 968 -84.64 -35.71 -22.40
C PRO A 968 -86.00 -35.01 -22.43
N VAL A 969 -86.28 -34.30 -23.53
CA VAL A 969 -87.51 -33.51 -23.72
C VAL A 969 -88.27 -34.00 -24.94
N LEU A 970 -89.49 -34.53 -24.75
CA LEU A 970 -90.38 -34.99 -25.82
C LEU A 970 -91.06 -33.78 -26.50
N ALA A 971 -91.15 -33.78 -27.83
CA ALA A 971 -91.86 -32.76 -28.59
C ALA A 971 -93.39 -32.85 -28.42
N ALA A 972 -94.11 -31.77 -28.68
CA ALA A 972 -95.57 -31.74 -28.59
C ALA A 972 -96.24 -32.62 -29.67
N ILE A 973 -97.34 -33.30 -29.31
CA ILE A 973 -98.08 -34.22 -30.19
C ILE A 973 -99.53 -33.72 -30.34
N PRO A 974 -100.02 -33.40 -31.56
CA PRO A 974 -101.37 -32.85 -31.76
C PRO A 974 -102.48 -33.92 -31.71
N ASN A 975 -103.73 -33.47 -31.64
CA ASN A 975 -104.93 -34.33 -31.75
C ASN A 975 -105.31 -34.56 -33.23
N TYR A 976 -105.98 -35.68 -33.53
CA TYR A 976 -106.34 -36.08 -34.91
C TYR A 976 -107.83 -36.46 -35.06
N SER A 977 -108.38 -36.42 -36.28
CA SER A 977 -109.70 -36.99 -36.61
C SER A 977 -109.69 -37.74 -37.95
N VAL A 978 -110.49 -38.80 -38.07
CA VAL A 978 -110.51 -39.71 -39.24
C VAL A 978 -111.93 -40.23 -39.51
N THR A 979 -112.38 -40.37 -40.75
CA THR A 979 -113.72 -40.93 -41.05
C THR A 979 -113.71 -42.45 -40.91
N ALA A 980 -114.81 -43.08 -40.47
CA ALA A 980 -114.86 -44.53 -40.33
C ALA A 980 -114.60 -45.21 -41.69
N GLY A 981 -113.51 -45.98 -41.78
CA GLY A 981 -113.01 -46.63 -42.99
C GLY A 981 -111.68 -46.09 -43.55
N GLU A 982 -111.17 -44.95 -43.06
CA GLU A 982 -109.90 -44.33 -43.51
C GLU A 982 -108.70 -44.58 -42.55
N SER A 983 -107.46 -44.46 -43.04
CA SER A 983 -106.21 -44.69 -42.26
C SER A 983 -105.56 -43.41 -41.71
N LEU A 984 -105.03 -43.46 -40.47
CA LEU A 984 -104.27 -42.40 -39.79
C LEU A 984 -102.84 -42.88 -39.46
N THR A 985 -101.80 -42.06 -39.71
CA THR A 985 -100.39 -42.37 -39.37
C THR A 985 -99.57 -41.09 -39.09
N PHE A 986 -98.68 -41.08 -38.07
CA PHE A 986 -97.79 -39.94 -37.72
C PHE A 986 -96.56 -40.36 -36.86
N ASN A 987 -95.54 -39.51 -36.72
CA ASN A 987 -94.32 -39.75 -35.90
C ASN A 987 -94.27 -38.90 -34.61
N VAL A 988 -93.47 -39.33 -33.63
CA VAL A 988 -93.12 -38.56 -32.41
C VAL A 988 -91.59 -38.40 -32.30
N SER A 989 -91.10 -37.31 -31.68
CA SER A 989 -89.66 -36.99 -31.57
C SER A 989 -89.31 -36.27 -30.26
N ALA A 990 -88.03 -36.27 -29.86
CA ALA A 990 -87.50 -35.67 -28.63
C ALA A 990 -86.06 -35.15 -28.82
N ASN A 991 -85.55 -34.35 -27.88
CA ASN A 991 -84.17 -33.84 -27.84
C ASN A 991 -83.56 -34.01 -26.44
N ASP A 992 -82.24 -34.25 -26.37
CA ASP A 992 -81.46 -34.29 -25.12
C ASP A 992 -80.41 -33.17 -25.11
N LEU A 993 -80.17 -32.55 -23.95
CA LEU A 993 -79.25 -31.41 -23.84
C LEU A 993 -77.78 -31.84 -23.74
N ASP A 994 -77.52 -33.02 -23.17
CA ASP A 994 -76.17 -33.57 -23.01
C ASP A 994 -75.74 -34.39 -24.24
N GLY A 995 -76.69 -34.67 -25.14
CA GLY A 995 -76.48 -35.44 -26.36
C GLY A 995 -76.63 -36.94 -26.16
N ASP A 996 -77.30 -37.34 -25.07
CA ASP A 996 -77.51 -38.75 -24.71
C ASP A 996 -78.43 -39.46 -25.70
N SER A 997 -78.32 -40.79 -25.74
CA SER A 997 -79.06 -41.63 -26.68
C SER A 997 -80.52 -41.85 -26.23
N LEU A 998 -81.50 -41.62 -27.12
CA LEU A 998 -82.93 -41.62 -26.77
C LEU A 998 -83.70 -42.90 -27.16
N SER A 999 -84.66 -43.29 -26.33
CA SER A 999 -85.56 -44.45 -26.52
C SER A 999 -87.04 -44.08 -26.36
N TYR A 1000 -87.94 -44.58 -27.24
CA TYR A 1000 -89.36 -44.18 -27.31
C TYR A 1000 -90.33 -45.33 -26.99
N SER A 1001 -91.52 -45.02 -26.46
CA SER A 1001 -92.62 -45.98 -26.23
C SER A 1001 -94.01 -45.33 -26.30
N ALA A 1002 -95.06 -46.14 -26.52
CA ALA A 1002 -96.46 -45.70 -26.53
C ALA A 1002 -97.37 -46.61 -25.70
N ALA A 1003 -98.42 -46.04 -25.11
CA ALA A 1003 -99.42 -46.71 -24.28
C ALA A 1003 -100.83 -46.20 -24.60
N ASN A 1004 -101.87 -46.97 -24.24
CA ASN A 1004 -103.29 -46.71 -24.52
C ASN A 1004 -103.63 -46.66 -26.02
N LEU A 1005 -103.07 -47.58 -26.81
CA LEU A 1005 -103.39 -47.69 -28.24
C LEU A 1005 -104.82 -48.22 -28.43
N PRO A 1006 -105.68 -47.58 -29.25
CA PRO A 1006 -107.01 -48.10 -29.55
C PRO A 1006 -106.94 -49.39 -30.37
N ASP A 1007 -108.01 -50.19 -30.34
CA ASP A 1007 -108.03 -51.47 -31.06
C ASP A 1007 -107.71 -51.30 -32.55
N GLY A 1008 -106.74 -52.08 -33.03
CA GLY A 1008 -106.20 -51.99 -34.39
C GLY A 1008 -105.11 -50.92 -34.58
N ALA A 1009 -104.75 -50.14 -33.56
CA ALA A 1009 -103.61 -49.20 -33.63
C ALA A 1009 -102.29 -49.87 -33.26
N SER A 1010 -101.19 -49.37 -33.83
CA SER A 1010 -99.83 -49.84 -33.56
C SER A 1010 -98.84 -48.67 -33.43
N PHE A 1011 -97.77 -48.86 -32.65
CA PHE A 1011 -96.65 -47.93 -32.56
C PHE A 1011 -95.32 -48.67 -32.72
N ASN A 1012 -94.45 -48.20 -33.62
CA ASN A 1012 -93.10 -48.71 -33.82
C ASN A 1012 -92.10 -47.82 -33.07
N PRO A 1013 -91.51 -48.26 -31.94
CA PRO A 1013 -90.61 -47.44 -31.14
C PRO A 1013 -89.24 -47.20 -31.80
N ALA A 1014 -88.81 -48.04 -32.75
CA ALA A 1014 -87.50 -47.89 -33.41
C ALA A 1014 -87.45 -46.70 -34.38
N ILE A 1015 -88.60 -46.35 -34.96
CA ILE A 1015 -88.77 -45.19 -35.87
C ILE A 1015 -89.79 -44.17 -35.34
N ALA A 1016 -90.27 -44.40 -34.11
CA ALA A 1016 -91.24 -43.58 -33.40
C ALA A 1016 -92.51 -43.25 -34.21
N THR A 1017 -93.13 -44.23 -34.88
CA THR A 1017 -94.31 -44.03 -35.76
C THR A 1017 -95.57 -44.74 -35.25
N PHE A 1018 -96.70 -44.02 -35.19
CA PHE A 1018 -98.05 -44.52 -34.86
C PHE A 1018 -98.89 -44.73 -36.13
N SER A 1019 -99.70 -45.79 -36.20
CA SER A 1019 -100.61 -46.09 -37.32
C SER A 1019 -101.92 -46.76 -36.88
N TRP A 1020 -103.05 -46.41 -37.52
CA TRP A 1020 -104.40 -46.89 -37.15
C TRP A 1020 -105.46 -46.76 -38.28
N ILE A 1021 -106.44 -47.67 -38.37
CA ILE A 1021 -107.65 -47.58 -39.22
C ILE A 1021 -108.88 -47.86 -38.34
N SER A 1022 -109.87 -46.96 -38.29
CA SER A 1022 -111.08 -47.15 -37.46
C SER A 1022 -112.30 -47.54 -38.29
N VAL A 1023 -113.07 -48.52 -37.81
CA VAL A 1023 -114.38 -48.90 -38.37
C VAL A 1023 -115.56 -48.50 -37.46
N VAL A 1024 -115.28 -47.88 -36.31
CA VAL A 1024 -116.28 -47.45 -35.32
C VAL A 1024 -116.07 -45.97 -34.98
N SER A 1025 -117.14 -45.18 -35.01
CA SER A 1025 -117.12 -43.78 -34.58
C SER A 1025 -116.92 -43.68 -33.05
N GLY A 1026 -116.00 -42.84 -32.59
CA GLY A 1026 -115.65 -42.69 -31.17
C GLY A 1026 -114.46 -41.75 -30.94
N SER A 1027 -114.06 -41.52 -29.69
CA SER A 1027 -112.89 -40.70 -29.29
C SER A 1027 -111.91 -41.50 -28.42
N TYR A 1028 -110.60 -41.45 -28.71
CA TYR A 1028 -109.55 -42.30 -28.12
C TYR A 1028 -108.34 -41.49 -27.65
N THR A 1029 -107.69 -41.86 -26.54
CA THR A 1029 -106.52 -41.13 -25.98
C THR A 1029 -105.26 -42.01 -25.94
N VAL A 1030 -104.15 -41.54 -26.51
CA VAL A 1030 -102.86 -42.27 -26.60
C VAL A 1030 -101.74 -41.51 -25.86
N LYS A 1031 -100.84 -42.22 -25.15
CA LYS A 1031 -99.66 -41.66 -24.44
C LYS A 1031 -98.35 -42.08 -25.10
N PHE A 1032 -97.40 -41.17 -25.27
CA PHE A 1032 -96.03 -41.43 -25.75
C PHE A 1032 -94.99 -41.00 -24.71
N THR A 1033 -93.86 -41.71 -24.60
CA THR A 1033 -92.77 -41.47 -23.63
C THR A 1033 -91.39 -41.60 -24.28
N VAL A 1034 -90.40 -40.79 -23.87
CA VAL A 1034 -88.97 -40.88 -24.23
C VAL A 1034 -88.05 -40.97 -23.00
N SER A 1035 -86.92 -41.68 -23.11
CA SER A 1035 -85.88 -41.79 -22.07
C SER A 1035 -84.46 -41.77 -22.65
N ASP A 1036 -83.51 -41.19 -21.92
CA ASP A 1036 -82.05 -41.18 -22.19
C ASP A 1036 -81.30 -42.34 -21.48
N GLY A 1037 -82.02 -43.18 -20.72
CA GLY A 1037 -81.47 -44.25 -19.88
C GLY A 1037 -81.30 -43.91 -18.40
N LEU A 1038 -81.39 -42.63 -18.01
CA LEU A 1038 -81.36 -42.15 -16.63
C LEU A 1038 -82.68 -41.48 -16.22
N LEU A 1039 -83.24 -40.64 -17.08
CA LEU A 1039 -84.43 -39.80 -16.88
C LEU A 1039 -85.40 -39.95 -18.08
N THR A 1040 -86.66 -39.48 -17.93
CA THR A 1040 -87.75 -39.69 -18.93
C THR A 1040 -88.68 -38.47 -19.07
N ASP A 1041 -89.31 -38.27 -20.23
CA ASP A 1041 -90.44 -37.32 -20.47
C ASP A 1041 -91.61 -37.98 -21.24
N SER A 1042 -92.86 -37.54 -21.04
CA SER A 1042 -94.06 -38.16 -21.68
C SER A 1042 -95.22 -37.20 -21.98
N LYS A 1043 -96.03 -37.48 -23.02
CA LYS A 1043 -97.20 -36.68 -23.45
C LYS A 1043 -98.40 -37.53 -23.92
N THR A 1044 -99.62 -36.98 -23.86
CA THR A 1044 -100.89 -37.63 -24.29
C THR A 1044 -101.64 -36.84 -25.37
N MET A 1045 -102.39 -37.50 -26.25
CA MET A 1045 -103.17 -36.88 -27.35
C MET A 1045 -104.48 -37.65 -27.65
N THR A 1046 -105.47 -37.04 -28.34
CA THR A 1046 -106.79 -37.65 -28.68
C THR A 1046 -107.11 -37.81 -30.18
N ILE A 1047 -107.84 -38.87 -30.58
CA ILE A 1047 -108.26 -39.20 -31.96
C ILE A 1047 -109.80 -39.38 -32.08
N THR A 1048 -110.52 -38.83 -33.09
CA THR A 1048 -112.03 -38.86 -33.24
C THR A 1048 -112.57 -39.35 -34.62
N ALA A 1049 -113.70 -40.10 -34.74
CA ALA A 1049 -114.28 -40.65 -36.02
C ALA A 1049 -115.85 -40.57 -36.30
N TYR A 1050 -116.37 -40.51 -37.59
CA TYR A 1050 -117.78 -40.14 -38.09
C TYR A 1050 -118.52 -41.05 -39.22
N PRO A 1051 -119.89 -41.00 -39.53
CA PRO A 1051 -120.75 -41.85 -40.54
C PRO A 1051 -121.38 -41.22 -41.90
N GLY A 1052 -122.12 -41.94 -42.87
CA GLY A 1052 -122.58 -41.52 -44.32
C GLY A 1052 -124.05 -41.78 -44.98
N SER A 1053 -124.38 -41.47 -46.32
CA SER A 1053 -125.72 -41.08 -47.08
C SER A 1053 -126.66 -42.06 -47.99
N ASN A 1054 -127.88 -41.64 -48.56
CA ASN A 1054 -129.09 -42.34 -49.26
C ASN A 1054 -129.09 -42.74 -50.80
N ARG A 1055 -129.88 -43.74 -51.31
CA ARG A 1055 -129.84 -44.41 -52.68
C ARG A 1055 -131.22 -44.86 -53.30
N PRO A 1056 -131.38 -45.04 -54.65
CA PRO A 1056 -132.68 -45.30 -55.35
C PRO A 1056 -133.22 -46.77 -55.37
N PRO A 1057 -134.52 -46.99 -55.68
CA PRO A 1057 -135.15 -48.31 -55.72
C PRO A 1057 -134.81 -49.10 -56.98
N VAL A 1058 -134.78 -50.43 -56.86
CA VAL A 1058 -134.36 -51.35 -57.92
C VAL A 1058 -135.48 -52.32 -58.28
N MET A 1059 -135.95 -52.28 -59.53
CA MET A 1059 -136.92 -53.23 -60.05
C MET A 1059 -136.24 -54.49 -60.59
N SER A 1060 -136.75 -55.66 -60.18
CA SER A 1060 -136.28 -56.95 -60.69
C SER A 1060 -136.54 -57.08 -62.20
N ALA A 1061 -135.60 -57.71 -62.91
CA ALA A 1061 -135.76 -57.96 -64.34
C ALA A 1061 -137.03 -58.80 -64.62
N ILE A 1062 -137.78 -58.42 -65.65
CA ILE A 1062 -138.97 -59.16 -66.08
C ILE A 1062 -138.58 -60.00 -67.29
N PRO A 1063 -138.67 -61.34 -67.22
CA PRO A 1063 -138.28 -62.19 -68.34
C PRO A 1063 -139.26 -62.02 -69.52
N SER A 1064 -138.82 -62.40 -70.71
CA SER A 1064 -139.71 -62.50 -71.86
C SER A 1064 -140.59 -63.75 -71.73
N TYR A 1065 -141.87 -63.65 -72.07
CA TYR A 1065 -142.81 -64.76 -71.99
C TYR A 1065 -143.20 -65.20 -73.41
N ILE A 1066 -143.13 -66.50 -73.68
CA ILE A 1066 -143.69 -67.09 -74.90
C ILE A 1066 -144.98 -67.82 -74.51
N VAL A 1067 -146.09 -67.44 -75.12
CA VAL A 1067 -147.41 -68.02 -74.81
C VAL A 1067 -148.15 -68.34 -76.12
N LYS A 1068 -148.93 -69.41 -76.17
CA LYS A 1068 -149.74 -69.70 -77.36
C LYS A 1068 -151.00 -68.84 -77.38
N ALA A 1069 -151.44 -68.40 -78.55
CA ALA A 1069 -152.70 -67.68 -78.70
C ALA A 1069 -153.85 -68.45 -78.02
N GLY A 1070 -154.64 -67.75 -77.19
CA GLY A 1070 -155.72 -68.31 -76.38
C GLY A 1070 -155.30 -68.88 -75.01
N LYS A 1071 -154.02 -68.81 -74.61
CA LYS A 1071 -153.55 -69.25 -73.27
C LYS A 1071 -153.19 -68.06 -72.37
N LEU A 1072 -153.60 -68.12 -71.10
CA LEU A 1072 -153.34 -67.07 -70.12
C LEU A 1072 -151.85 -66.98 -69.79
N VAL A 1073 -151.27 -65.79 -69.90
CA VAL A 1073 -149.99 -65.42 -69.29
C VAL A 1073 -150.27 -64.52 -68.08
N SER A 1074 -149.66 -64.84 -66.94
CA SER A 1074 -149.78 -64.01 -65.74
C SER A 1074 -148.51 -64.09 -64.91
N PHE A 1075 -148.03 -62.93 -64.43
CA PHE A 1075 -146.84 -62.82 -63.59
C PHE A 1075 -146.94 -61.58 -62.69
N THR A 1076 -146.12 -61.51 -61.64
CA THR A 1076 -145.99 -60.33 -60.78
C THR A 1076 -144.67 -59.63 -60.99
N VAL A 1077 -144.67 -58.29 -60.94
CA VAL A 1077 -143.44 -57.49 -60.93
C VAL A 1077 -143.01 -57.18 -59.49
N LYS A 1078 -141.71 -57.16 -59.21
CA LYS A 1078 -141.15 -56.91 -57.86
C LYS A 1078 -140.03 -55.89 -57.90
N ALA A 1079 -139.92 -55.09 -56.85
CA ALA A 1079 -138.82 -54.16 -56.61
C ALA A 1079 -138.50 -54.05 -55.12
N THR A 1080 -137.30 -53.57 -54.80
CA THR A 1080 -136.78 -53.34 -53.45
C THR A 1080 -136.06 -52.00 -53.38
N ASP A 1081 -136.08 -51.35 -52.22
CA ASP A 1081 -135.34 -50.12 -51.97
C ASP A 1081 -134.12 -50.40 -51.05
N PRO A 1082 -132.88 -49.96 -51.40
CA PRO A 1082 -131.68 -50.21 -50.59
C PRO A 1082 -131.67 -49.54 -49.21
N ASP A 1083 -132.45 -48.49 -49.04
CA ASP A 1083 -132.59 -47.73 -47.80
C ASP A 1083 -133.97 -47.97 -47.14
N ASN A 1084 -134.77 -48.84 -47.76
CA ASN A 1084 -136.03 -49.40 -47.29
C ASN A 1084 -137.23 -48.44 -47.37
N ASP A 1085 -137.19 -47.50 -48.32
CA ASP A 1085 -138.26 -46.52 -48.57
C ASP A 1085 -139.52 -47.11 -49.26
N PRO A 1086 -140.73 -46.51 -49.11
CA PRO A 1086 -141.99 -47.07 -49.64
C PRO A 1086 -142.13 -47.03 -51.18
N LEU A 1087 -142.59 -48.12 -51.81
CA LEU A 1087 -142.61 -48.28 -53.27
C LEU A 1087 -143.99 -48.15 -53.94
N ILE A 1088 -144.07 -47.44 -55.07
CA ILE A 1088 -145.29 -47.21 -55.89
C ILE A 1088 -145.11 -47.76 -57.32
N TYR A 1089 -146.03 -48.64 -57.79
CA TYR A 1089 -145.95 -49.31 -59.10
C TYR A 1089 -146.94 -48.77 -60.15
N ALA A 1090 -146.50 -48.67 -61.41
CA ALA A 1090 -147.30 -48.28 -62.57
C ALA A 1090 -146.98 -49.15 -63.81
N VAL A 1091 -147.88 -49.15 -64.80
CA VAL A 1091 -147.71 -49.87 -66.07
C VAL A 1091 -148.11 -49.01 -67.26
N SER A 1092 -147.42 -49.19 -68.39
CA SER A 1092 -147.73 -48.56 -69.68
C SER A 1092 -147.62 -49.59 -70.83
N ASN A 1093 -148.23 -49.27 -71.97
CA ASN A 1093 -148.31 -50.14 -73.16
C ASN A 1093 -149.03 -51.48 -72.93
N LEU A 1094 -150.17 -51.47 -72.21
CA LEU A 1094 -150.97 -52.66 -71.94
C LEU A 1094 -151.71 -53.15 -73.21
N PRO A 1095 -151.53 -54.41 -73.67
CA PRO A 1095 -152.24 -54.93 -74.83
C PRO A 1095 -153.76 -55.01 -74.60
N ALA A 1096 -154.55 -54.95 -75.66
CA ALA A 1096 -156.00 -55.09 -75.57
C ALA A 1096 -156.38 -56.42 -74.89
N GLY A 1097 -157.24 -56.35 -73.86
CA GLY A 1097 -157.64 -57.49 -73.04
C GLY A 1097 -156.66 -57.88 -71.93
N ALA A 1098 -155.52 -57.19 -71.77
CA ALA A 1098 -154.60 -57.37 -70.65
C ALA A 1098 -155.05 -56.54 -69.43
N ASN A 1099 -154.69 -56.99 -68.23
CA ASN A 1099 -154.95 -56.29 -66.98
C ASN A 1099 -153.71 -56.30 -66.07
N PHE A 1100 -153.46 -55.19 -65.39
CA PHE A 1100 -152.46 -55.09 -64.34
C PHE A 1100 -153.07 -54.46 -63.10
N ASN A 1101 -152.89 -55.11 -61.95
CA ASN A 1101 -153.33 -54.59 -60.67
C ASN A 1101 -152.09 -54.14 -59.88
N SER A 1102 -151.94 -52.83 -59.68
CA SER A 1102 -150.77 -52.23 -59.02
C SER A 1102 -150.67 -52.58 -57.51
N ALA A 1103 -151.79 -52.85 -56.84
CA ALA A 1103 -151.80 -53.24 -55.44
C ALA A 1103 -151.30 -54.68 -55.22
N THR A 1104 -151.65 -55.59 -56.14
CA THR A 1104 -151.18 -56.99 -56.11
C THR A 1104 -149.94 -57.23 -56.99
N GLN A 1105 -149.51 -56.19 -57.71
CA GLN A 1105 -148.40 -56.19 -58.67
C GLN A 1105 -148.53 -57.26 -59.77
N LYS A 1106 -149.75 -57.74 -60.04
CA LYS A 1106 -150.01 -58.88 -60.93
C LYS A 1106 -150.49 -58.44 -62.30
N PHE A 1107 -149.77 -58.84 -63.34
CA PHE A 1107 -150.16 -58.75 -64.75
C PHE A 1107 -150.88 -60.05 -65.16
N SER A 1108 -151.91 -59.94 -65.99
CA SER A 1108 -152.61 -61.08 -66.58
C SER A 1108 -153.15 -60.75 -67.97
N TRP A 1109 -153.02 -61.68 -68.91
CA TRP A 1109 -153.47 -61.49 -70.28
C TRP A 1109 -153.71 -62.82 -71.00
N THR A 1110 -154.80 -62.96 -71.76
CA THR A 1110 -155.03 -64.10 -72.68
C THR A 1110 -155.04 -63.55 -74.11
N PRO A 1111 -153.91 -63.62 -74.83
CA PRO A 1111 -153.78 -63.01 -76.14
C PRO A 1111 -154.57 -63.76 -77.22
N ALA A 1112 -155.30 -63.02 -78.07
CA ALA A 1112 -156.15 -63.59 -79.13
C ALA A 1112 -155.43 -63.76 -80.49
N ALA A 1113 -154.32 -63.06 -80.71
CA ALA A 1113 -153.57 -63.07 -81.97
C ALA A 1113 -152.07 -63.28 -81.70
N ALA A 1114 -151.40 -63.98 -82.62
CA ALA A 1114 -149.95 -64.16 -82.60
C ALA A 1114 -149.24 -62.83 -82.92
N GLY A 1115 -148.09 -62.60 -82.29
CA GLY A 1115 -147.32 -61.36 -82.41
C GLY A 1115 -146.43 -61.10 -81.19
N THR A 1116 -145.52 -60.14 -81.29
CA THR A 1116 -144.66 -59.71 -80.18
C THR A 1116 -145.18 -58.41 -79.58
N TYR A 1117 -145.42 -58.40 -78.27
CA TYR A 1117 -145.97 -57.27 -77.53
C TYR A 1117 -145.00 -56.85 -76.44
N THR A 1118 -144.91 -55.55 -76.17
CA THR A 1118 -144.06 -55.00 -75.11
C THR A 1118 -144.88 -54.23 -74.09
N VAL A 1119 -144.67 -54.52 -72.81
CA VAL A 1119 -145.38 -53.89 -71.68
C VAL A 1119 -144.35 -53.36 -70.70
N GLN A 1120 -144.40 -52.07 -70.35
CA GLN A 1120 -143.41 -51.46 -69.44
C GLN A 1120 -143.99 -51.27 -68.05
N PHE A 1121 -143.23 -51.66 -67.03
CA PHE A 1121 -143.56 -51.49 -65.62
C PHE A 1121 -142.55 -50.56 -64.96
N THR A 1122 -143.02 -49.67 -64.07
CA THR A 1122 -142.22 -48.65 -63.38
C THR A 1122 -142.47 -48.70 -61.87
N VAL A 1123 -141.43 -48.52 -61.06
CA VAL A 1123 -141.49 -48.36 -59.60
C VAL A 1123 -140.77 -47.08 -59.16
N ARG A 1124 -141.29 -46.39 -58.14
CA ARG A 1124 -140.66 -45.20 -57.53
C ARG A 1124 -140.79 -45.19 -56.01
N ASP A 1125 -139.84 -44.56 -55.32
CA ASP A 1125 -139.73 -44.42 -53.85
C ASP A 1125 -140.26 -43.07 -53.30
N GLY A 1126 -140.56 -42.12 -54.20
CA GLY A 1126 -140.97 -40.76 -53.84
C GLY A 1126 -140.04 -39.69 -54.40
N GLU A 1127 -138.77 -40.01 -54.64
CA GLU A 1127 -137.78 -39.10 -55.24
C GLU A 1127 -137.16 -39.67 -56.53
N LEU A 1128 -136.85 -40.96 -56.56
CA LEU A 1128 -136.15 -41.66 -57.64
C LEU A 1128 -136.97 -42.89 -58.14
N SER A 1129 -136.67 -43.39 -59.34
CA SER A 1129 -137.47 -44.46 -59.97
C SER A 1129 -136.65 -45.41 -60.86
N ASP A 1130 -137.15 -46.65 -61.04
CA ASP A 1130 -136.62 -47.65 -61.99
C ASP A 1130 -137.77 -48.25 -62.84
N SER A 1131 -137.48 -48.65 -64.08
CA SER A 1131 -138.47 -49.21 -65.02
C SER A 1131 -137.90 -50.39 -65.81
N LYS A 1132 -138.74 -51.41 -66.07
CA LYS A 1132 -138.40 -52.59 -66.89
C LYS A 1132 -139.52 -52.91 -67.89
N THR A 1133 -139.13 -53.38 -69.08
CA THR A 1133 -140.07 -53.78 -70.14
C THR A 1133 -140.15 -55.30 -70.23
N ALA A 1134 -141.35 -55.84 -70.19
CA ALA A 1134 -141.66 -57.24 -70.49
C ALA A 1134 -141.94 -57.39 -71.98
N ILE A 1135 -141.33 -58.39 -72.63
CA ILE A 1135 -141.65 -58.79 -74.01
C ILE A 1135 -142.47 -60.06 -73.94
N ILE A 1136 -143.65 -60.06 -74.54
CA ILE A 1136 -144.56 -61.21 -74.60
C ILE A 1136 -144.72 -61.61 -76.07
N ILE A 1137 -144.18 -62.76 -76.43
CA ILE A 1137 -144.28 -63.33 -77.77
C ILE A 1137 -145.44 -64.32 -77.78
N VAL A 1138 -146.44 -64.06 -78.59
CA VAL A 1138 -147.61 -64.91 -78.75
C VAL A 1138 -147.45 -65.76 -80.01
N GLN A 1139 -147.47 -67.08 -79.87
CA GLN A 1139 -147.33 -68.06 -80.96
C GLN A 1139 -148.66 -68.67 -81.39
#